data_AF-A0AAW2P1C5-F1
#
_entry.id   AF-A0AAW2P1C5-F1
#
_cell.length_a   1.000
_cell.length_b   1.000
_cell.length_c   1.000
_cell.angle_alpha   90.00
_cell.angle_beta   90.00
_cell.angle_gamma   90.00
#
_symmetry.space_group_name_H-M   'P 1'
#
loop_
_entity.id
_entity.type
_entity.pdbx_description
1 polymer ?
#
loop_
_entity_poly.entity_id
_entity_poly.type
_entity_poly.pdbx_seq_one_letter_code
_entity_poly.pdbx_strand_id
1 'polypeptide(L)'
;MDFSELEGIEGLRWSWHSWPTSKPEVASLVVPLSIMCTPLTPFTELPILPYEPLNCSQCAAVLNPYSRVDYVSKIWVCSFCYRKNPFPRSYAHINENNIPAELFPTYSTVEYHLGTGTVSGLASVLVRSPSALSGLRSNSSSFSSVSAYSGGGSGLDWAGVGVAVGPAFVFVVDGCSSPEELEALKRELLHTITRLPENALVGLVVFDAMVKVYDLGFTECLKVVVFHGERELSPEQVKELLGLHHMKQSLGKASAVQKQGFLLPVSECEFNIMTVIEDIHSSPLVKPGHRPLRSTGVAISVAVGLLEGCLINTGSRVMLFTSGPATTGPGMIVNSDLSYSIRTHRDLHNGYASYYKTSSEFYKQISHRLSDSSIILDLFACSLDQVGAAELKFPVESSGGFMMLGESFESEQFRKCLRHMFDRDDDGNLKMFFDASIEVVTTKDVKICGALGPCVSIQKKNDSVSDKVIGEGGTHVWKLGTLTSKTCIAFFFEIEHEQNAQPSSAFFIQFITKYRCSNMGLRKRVTTAARRWVGKHSPEIASGFDQEAAASVMARLAIHKAQRNLAEDVIRWLDKTLIQFASKFGDYAQEDPSSFRLSTNFSLYPQFMYYLRRSQFMDVFNSTPDETAFFRLMLNREGVVNSLIMVQPTLFQYSFDGPPVPVVLDVCSISPDVILLFDSFFYVVIHYGSKIAQWRKLGYDRDPSHESFKKLLEAPELDAEQLVAERVPVPKLVKCDQHSSQARFLLAKLNPSVTQNSTHTEGSEIIFTDDVSLQVFIEHLQALAVQGVESRRRRGGFIDAIGLWYLRMTGREVGHVVLADAPNAVSLAGFKKKGVGSRSWILMDSSGQEIVLDVDKYAIMHRVQIHARDLRILDPLLSYPSTILGRERAIVLNLEHIKAIITADEVLLRDPSDDNVVPIVEDLRRRLKSVNVNREDNGDANLAVHNDVETADEDDSPFEFRALEVALEAICSYLAARSIELESAVYPALDMLTSKISSRNLDRVRKLKSQMTRLTARVQKVRDELEQLLDDDDDMADLYLSRKLAAASPLSDSGAANWSLVSPTVGSRISRASRASMATVRGGEENDVEELEMLLEAYFMQIDGTLNRLTTLREYIDNTEDYINIQLDNHRNQLIQLELFLSSGTVCLSIYSLVAGIFGMNIPYTWNDDHGYMFKWVVIFTGALCATVFVLIISYARYKGLVGS
;
A
#
# COMPACT_ATOMS: atom_id res chain seq x y z
N MET A 1 20.39 2.37 -29.12
CA MET A 1 21.21 2.81 -27.98
C MET A 1 20.47 2.32 -26.76
N ASP A 2 21.14 1.57 -25.91
CA ASP A 2 20.53 1.09 -24.66
C ASP A 2 20.36 2.28 -23.72
N PHE A 3 19.15 2.49 -23.21
CA PHE A 3 18.85 3.59 -22.29
C PHE A 3 19.57 3.41 -20.94
N SER A 4 19.87 2.17 -20.56
CA SER A 4 20.61 1.84 -19.33
C SER A 4 22.09 2.27 -19.42
N GLU A 5 22.71 2.12 -20.59
CA GLU A 5 24.07 2.61 -20.84
C GLU A 5 24.13 4.15 -20.72
N LEU A 6 23.12 4.85 -21.24
CA LEU A 6 23.04 6.32 -21.12
C LEU A 6 22.86 6.76 -19.66
N GLU A 7 22.04 6.05 -18.88
CA GLU A 7 21.91 6.29 -17.44
C GLU A 7 23.24 6.05 -16.71
N GLY A 8 23.99 5.01 -17.11
CA GLY A 8 25.33 4.74 -16.58
C GLY A 8 26.38 5.83 -16.87
N ILE A 9 26.10 6.75 -17.80
CA ILE A 9 26.99 7.88 -18.15
C ILE A 9 26.47 9.21 -17.59
N GLU A 10 25.17 9.47 -17.72
CA GLU A 10 24.55 10.76 -17.37
C GLU A 10 23.90 10.74 -15.98
N GLY A 11 23.53 9.58 -15.44
CA GLY A 11 22.67 9.47 -14.25
C GLY A 11 21.22 9.96 -14.51
N LEU A 12 20.81 9.96 -15.79
CA LEU A 12 19.51 10.47 -16.26
C LEU A 12 18.78 9.41 -17.10
N ARG A 13 17.48 9.23 -16.83
CA ARG A 13 16.55 8.45 -17.67
C ARG A 13 15.40 9.32 -18.15
N TRP A 14 15.13 9.34 -19.44
CA TRP A 14 14.18 10.27 -20.05
C TRP A 14 12.94 9.50 -20.50
N SER A 15 11.73 10.00 -20.24
CA SER A 15 10.51 9.38 -20.81
C SER A 15 10.53 9.39 -22.34
N TRP A 16 11.09 10.46 -22.92
CA TRP A 16 11.30 10.63 -24.35
C TRP A 16 12.72 11.19 -24.57
N HIS A 17 13.57 10.45 -25.28
CA HIS A 17 14.91 10.90 -25.72
C HIS A 17 14.87 11.81 -26.95
N SER A 18 13.74 11.83 -27.68
CA SER A 18 13.53 12.61 -28.90
C SER A 18 12.34 13.55 -28.71
N TRP A 19 12.58 14.87 -28.70
CA TRP A 19 11.53 15.86 -28.43
C TRP A 19 11.06 16.56 -29.71
N PRO A 20 9.74 16.60 -29.96
CA PRO A 20 9.20 17.30 -31.13
C PRO A 20 9.36 18.82 -30.96
N THR A 21 9.32 19.54 -32.07
CA THR A 21 9.47 21.01 -32.11
C THR A 21 8.18 21.78 -31.79
N SER A 22 7.01 21.12 -31.80
CA SER A 22 5.71 21.79 -31.70
C SER A 22 4.91 21.38 -30.47
N LYS A 23 4.31 22.37 -29.77
CA LYS A 23 3.45 22.14 -28.59
C LYS A 23 2.31 21.13 -28.85
N PRO A 24 1.59 21.16 -29.99
CA PRO A 24 0.54 20.19 -30.27
C PRO A 24 1.06 18.75 -30.39
N GLU A 25 2.25 18.53 -30.95
CA GLU A 25 2.85 17.19 -30.99
C GLU A 25 3.23 16.70 -29.60
N VAL A 26 3.81 17.57 -28.75
CA VAL A 26 4.12 17.24 -27.34
C VAL A 26 2.86 16.81 -26.60
N ALA A 27 1.76 17.57 -26.77
CA ALA A 27 0.48 17.22 -26.17
C ALA A 27 -0.05 15.86 -26.67
N SER A 28 0.29 15.48 -27.90
CA SER A 28 -0.08 14.18 -28.48
C SER A 28 0.76 13.00 -27.99
N LEU A 29 1.88 13.24 -27.29
CA LEU A 29 2.72 12.17 -26.73
C LEU A 29 2.06 11.45 -25.54
N VAL A 30 1.05 12.06 -24.93
CA VAL A 30 0.28 11.55 -23.78
C VAL A 30 1.10 11.48 -22.49
N VAL A 31 2.23 10.77 -22.49
CA VAL A 31 3.23 10.76 -21.40
C VAL A 31 4.03 12.07 -21.44
N PRO A 32 4.16 12.80 -20.31
CA PRO A 32 4.84 14.09 -20.30
C PRO A 32 6.34 13.97 -20.60
N LEU A 33 6.93 15.07 -21.09
CA LEU A 33 8.38 15.21 -21.19
C LEU A 33 8.95 15.28 -19.77
N SER A 34 9.74 14.29 -19.40
CA SER A 34 10.25 14.14 -18.04
C SER A 34 11.59 13.44 -18.00
N ILE A 35 12.37 13.75 -16.96
CA ILE A 35 13.68 13.19 -16.71
C ILE A 35 13.74 12.71 -15.25
N MET A 36 13.96 11.43 -15.07
CA MET A 36 14.37 10.83 -13.79
C MET A 36 15.86 11.12 -13.61
N CYS A 37 16.20 11.92 -12.60
CA CYS A 37 17.57 12.32 -12.30
C CYS A 37 17.98 11.72 -10.96
N THR A 38 19.07 10.95 -10.97
CA THR A 38 19.74 10.44 -9.77
C THR A 38 21.03 11.24 -9.58
N PRO A 39 21.02 12.32 -8.78
CA PRO A 39 22.12 13.29 -8.80
C PRO A 39 23.45 12.68 -8.39
N LEU A 40 23.45 11.76 -7.41
CA LEU A 40 24.65 11.13 -6.89
C LEU A 40 24.87 9.71 -7.41
N THR A 41 24.44 9.42 -8.65
CA THR A 41 24.76 8.14 -9.31
C THR A 41 26.28 7.87 -9.20
N PRO A 42 26.68 6.66 -8.76
CA PRO A 42 28.08 6.29 -8.73
C PRO A 42 28.58 6.02 -10.16
N PHE A 43 29.70 6.64 -10.54
CA PHE A 43 30.38 6.38 -11.81
C PHE A 43 31.76 5.80 -11.52
N THR A 44 32.23 4.88 -12.36
CA THR A 44 33.57 4.27 -12.24
C THR A 44 34.69 5.28 -12.39
N GLU A 45 34.54 6.26 -13.28
CA GLU A 45 35.52 7.33 -13.53
C GLU A 45 34.85 8.72 -13.52
N LEU A 46 34.43 9.20 -12.34
CA LEU A 46 33.92 10.56 -12.17
C LEU A 46 35.09 11.56 -11.97
N PRO A 47 35.31 12.52 -12.87
CA PRO A 47 36.34 13.54 -12.65
C PRO A 47 35.94 14.50 -11.52
N ILE A 48 36.78 14.55 -10.48
CA ILE A 48 36.67 15.50 -9.37
C ILE A 48 37.64 16.66 -9.60
N LEU A 49 37.10 17.87 -9.77
CA LEU A 49 37.81 19.07 -10.17
C LEU A 49 38.11 19.93 -8.93
N PRO A 50 39.38 20.24 -8.62
CA PRO A 50 39.79 20.91 -7.38
C PRO A 50 39.63 22.45 -7.43
N TYR A 51 38.73 22.96 -8.26
CA TYR A 51 38.53 24.39 -8.50
C TYR A 51 37.05 24.73 -8.67
N GLU A 52 36.73 26.02 -8.62
CA GLU A 52 35.35 26.50 -8.80
C GLU A 52 34.89 26.42 -10.27
N PRO A 53 33.62 26.07 -10.52
CA PRO A 53 33.07 26.02 -11.88
C PRO A 53 32.98 27.42 -12.53
N LEU A 54 33.24 27.47 -13.83
CA LEU A 54 33.01 28.67 -14.63
C LEU A 54 31.54 28.80 -15.02
N ASN A 55 30.86 29.83 -14.50
CA ASN A 55 29.45 30.09 -14.78
C ASN A 55 29.30 31.13 -15.90
N CYS A 56 28.29 30.97 -16.74
CA CYS A 56 27.89 31.94 -17.73
C CYS A 56 27.40 33.23 -17.05
N SER A 57 27.88 34.39 -17.50
CA SER A 57 27.53 35.70 -16.94
C SER A 57 26.05 36.10 -17.11
N GLN A 58 25.30 35.40 -17.96
CA GLN A 58 23.89 35.72 -18.26
C GLN A 58 22.91 34.71 -17.67
N CYS A 59 23.10 33.41 -17.95
CA CYS A 59 22.14 32.36 -17.59
C CYS A 59 22.63 31.42 -16.48
N ALA A 60 23.77 31.73 -15.86
CA ALA A 60 24.41 30.92 -14.80
C ALA A 60 24.81 29.48 -15.16
N ALA A 61 24.50 28.98 -16.36
CA ALA A 61 24.96 27.67 -16.83
C ALA A 61 26.48 27.51 -16.67
N VAL A 62 26.90 26.36 -16.14
CA VAL A 62 28.29 25.98 -15.95
C VAL A 62 28.90 25.57 -17.29
N LEU A 63 30.17 25.89 -17.49
CA LEU A 63 30.99 25.42 -18.61
C LEU A 63 30.89 23.90 -18.74
N ASN A 64 30.69 23.43 -19.97
CA ASN A 64 30.39 22.04 -20.27
C ASN A 64 30.88 21.67 -21.68
N PRO A 65 30.94 20.37 -22.03
CA PRO A 65 31.54 19.93 -23.30
C PRO A 65 30.87 20.47 -24.57
N TYR A 66 29.64 20.96 -24.47
CA TYR A 66 28.90 21.53 -25.61
C TYR A 66 29.17 23.02 -25.82
N SER A 67 29.96 23.66 -24.95
CA SER A 67 30.34 25.07 -25.08
C SER A 67 31.37 25.25 -26.19
N ARG A 68 31.17 26.23 -27.08
CA ARG A 68 32.15 26.50 -28.15
C ARG A 68 33.29 27.35 -27.59
N VAL A 69 34.52 26.96 -27.87
CA VAL A 69 35.71 27.68 -27.38
C VAL A 69 36.44 28.34 -28.55
N ASP A 70 36.72 29.63 -28.40
CA ASP A 70 37.68 30.36 -29.23
C ASP A 70 39.02 30.41 -28.47
N TYR A 71 39.94 29.53 -28.87
CA TYR A 71 41.26 29.41 -28.25
C TYR A 71 42.18 30.59 -28.52
N VAL A 72 41.94 31.38 -29.58
CA VAL A 72 42.75 32.55 -29.92
C VAL A 72 42.34 33.71 -29.03
N SER A 73 41.05 34.00 -28.97
CA SER A 73 40.50 35.11 -28.18
C SER A 73 40.36 34.77 -26.70
N LYS A 74 40.58 33.50 -26.30
CA LYS A 74 40.34 32.98 -24.94
C LYS A 74 38.93 33.30 -24.43
N ILE A 75 37.94 33.02 -25.27
CA ILE A 75 36.52 33.21 -24.99
C ILE A 75 35.80 31.88 -25.18
N TRP A 76 34.80 31.60 -24.34
CA TRP A 76 33.86 30.52 -24.56
C TRP A 76 32.45 31.05 -24.79
N VAL A 77 31.69 30.36 -25.62
CA VAL A 77 30.30 30.65 -25.94
C VAL A 77 29.43 29.64 -25.22
N CYS A 78 28.56 30.14 -24.34
CA CYS A 78 27.64 29.30 -23.59
C CYS A 78 26.67 28.57 -24.52
N SER A 79 26.52 27.25 -24.37
CA SER A 79 25.61 26.40 -25.15
C SER A 79 24.12 26.71 -24.93
N PHE A 80 23.77 27.36 -23.83
CA PHE A 80 22.38 27.64 -23.43
C PHE A 80 21.84 28.98 -23.95
N CYS A 81 22.62 30.05 -23.79
CA CYS A 81 22.20 31.42 -24.13
C CYS A 81 23.05 32.09 -25.22
N TYR A 82 24.06 31.40 -25.75
CA TYR A 82 25.00 31.89 -26.76
C TYR A 82 25.82 33.13 -26.35
N ARG A 83 25.81 33.47 -25.05
CA ARG A 83 26.64 34.55 -24.50
C ARG A 83 28.12 34.19 -24.62
N LYS A 84 28.93 35.14 -25.10
CA LYS A 84 30.38 35.10 -25.07
C LYS A 84 30.88 35.46 -23.66
N ASN A 85 31.70 34.60 -23.07
CA ASN A 85 32.27 34.77 -21.74
C ASN A 85 33.81 34.67 -21.84
N PRO A 86 34.59 35.59 -21.25
CA PRO A 86 36.04 35.46 -21.22
C PRO A 86 36.47 34.35 -20.26
N PHE A 87 37.56 33.66 -20.58
CA PHE A 87 38.22 32.77 -19.63
C PHE A 87 39.01 33.56 -18.57
N PRO A 88 39.06 33.09 -17.30
CA PRO A 88 39.93 33.69 -16.30
C PRO A 88 41.40 33.34 -16.57
N ARG A 89 42.33 34.04 -15.88
CA ARG A 89 43.79 33.87 -16.05
C ARG A 89 44.26 32.43 -15.80
N SER A 90 43.59 31.67 -14.94
CA SER A 90 43.91 30.25 -14.70
C SER A 90 43.80 29.38 -15.95
N TYR A 91 43.03 29.80 -16.96
CA TYR A 91 42.86 29.10 -18.24
C TYR A 91 43.71 29.70 -19.36
N ALA A 92 44.72 30.52 -19.05
CA ALA A 92 45.56 31.18 -20.07
C ALA A 92 46.23 30.22 -21.06
N HIS A 93 46.55 29.00 -20.61
CA HIS A 93 47.22 27.96 -21.41
C HIS A 93 46.26 27.06 -22.20
N ILE A 94 44.95 27.31 -22.18
CA ILE A 94 43.95 26.51 -22.89
C ILE A 94 44.22 26.53 -24.41
N ASN A 95 44.24 25.37 -25.05
CA ASN A 95 44.37 25.21 -26.49
C ASN A 95 43.72 23.88 -26.93
N GLU A 96 43.70 23.58 -28.23
CA GLU A 96 43.06 22.36 -28.75
C GLU A 96 43.62 21.05 -28.14
N ASN A 97 44.90 21.03 -27.78
CA ASN A 97 45.56 19.86 -27.17
C ASN A 97 45.59 19.90 -25.63
N ASN A 98 45.13 21.00 -25.02
CA ASN A 98 45.14 21.20 -23.58
C ASN A 98 43.80 21.81 -23.15
N ILE A 99 42.79 20.93 -23.06
CA ILE A 99 41.44 21.28 -22.62
C ILE A 99 41.23 20.87 -21.15
N PRO A 100 40.52 21.68 -20.36
CA PRO A 100 40.15 21.36 -19.00
C PRO A 100 39.14 20.21 -18.97
N ALA A 101 39.02 19.55 -17.83
CA ALA A 101 38.26 18.32 -17.72
C ALA A 101 36.78 18.48 -18.11
N GLU A 102 36.14 19.57 -17.67
CA GLU A 102 34.75 19.91 -17.95
C GLU A 102 34.44 20.19 -19.44
N LEU A 103 35.45 20.20 -20.31
CA LEU A 103 35.32 20.31 -21.76
C LEU A 103 35.58 19.00 -22.52
N PHE A 104 36.00 17.91 -21.84
CA PHE A 104 36.14 16.62 -22.53
C PHE A 104 34.78 16.12 -23.00
N PRO A 105 34.62 15.72 -24.29
CA PRO A 105 33.36 15.24 -24.82
C PRO A 105 32.77 14.03 -24.09
N THR A 106 33.63 13.21 -23.46
CA THR A 106 33.23 12.02 -22.69
C THR A 106 32.72 12.37 -21.29
N TYR A 107 32.98 13.57 -20.77
CA TYR A 107 32.60 13.99 -19.43
C TYR A 107 31.31 14.83 -19.45
N SER A 108 30.18 14.16 -19.67
CA SER A 108 28.84 14.77 -19.52
C SER A 108 28.55 15.19 -18.08
N THR A 109 29.13 14.47 -17.11
CA THR A 109 29.04 14.73 -15.67
C THR A 109 30.42 14.97 -15.08
N VAL A 110 30.58 16.04 -14.31
CA VAL A 110 31.78 16.36 -13.53
C VAL A 110 31.41 16.79 -12.11
N GLU A 111 32.33 16.64 -11.17
CA GLU A 111 32.13 17.07 -9.78
C GLU A 111 33.21 18.07 -9.37
N TYR A 112 32.82 19.20 -8.81
CA TYR A 112 33.71 20.25 -8.33
C TYR A 112 33.84 20.16 -6.82
N HIS A 113 35.07 20.25 -6.33
CA HIS A 113 35.36 20.47 -4.92
C HIS A 113 35.44 21.98 -4.66
N LEU A 114 34.45 22.51 -3.97
CA LEU A 114 34.43 23.91 -3.57
C LEU A 114 35.21 23.95 -2.25
N GLY A 115 36.36 24.64 -2.22
CA GLY A 115 37.26 24.62 -1.05
C GLY A 115 36.53 24.90 0.26
N THR A 116 37.10 24.45 1.39
CA THR A 116 36.53 24.69 2.72
C THR A 116 36.45 26.20 2.97
N GLY A 117 35.31 26.80 2.62
CA GLY A 117 35.00 28.15 3.04
C GLY A 117 35.07 28.13 4.56
N THR A 118 36.08 28.79 5.12
CA THR A 118 36.07 29.18 6.54
C THR A 118 34.67 29.67 6.84
N VAL A 119 34.04 29.14 7.89
CA VAL A 119 32.71 29.54 8.37
C VAL A 119 32.77 31.02 8.78
N SER A 120 32.73 31.90 7.79
CA SER A 120 32.62 33.36 7.90
C SER A 120 31.15 33.77 7.98
N GLY A 121 30.26 32.82 8.33
CA GLY A 121 28.81 33.01 8.43
C GLY A 121 28.34 33.65 9.73
N LEU A 122 29.18 33.73 10.77
CA LEU A 122 28.79 34.36 12.05
C LEU A 122 28.79 35.90 12.03
N ALA A 123 29.20 36.54 10.92
CA ALA A 123 29.32 38.01 10.86
C ALA A 123 28.44 38.73 9.81
N SER A 124 27.62 38.04 9.00
CA SER A 124 26.95 38.70 7.84
C SER A 124 25.42 38.83 7.90
N VAL A 125 24.76 38.53 9.03
CA VAL A 125 23.29 38.70 9.15
C VAL A 125 22.87 40.03 9.81
N LEU A 126 23.80 40.88 10.26
CA LEU A 126 23.42 42.10 10.99
C LEU A 126 23.08 43.35 10.17
N VAL A 127 23.14 43.37 8.83
CA VAL A 127 22.64 44.54 8.10
C VAL A 127 22.00 44.15 6.76
N ARG A 128 20.66 44.06 6.74
CA ARG A 128 19.86 44.41 5.55
C ARG A 128 18.57 45.13 5.95
N SER A 129 18.70 46.44 6.09
CA SER A 129 17.76 47.38 5.47
C SER A 129 18.61 48.31 4.59
N PRO A 130 18.22 48.55 3.33
CA PRO A 130 18.12 49.96 2.96
C PRO A 130 16.91 50.23 2.08
N SER A 131 16.08 51.16 2.55
CA SER A 131 15.36 52.08 1.69
C SER A 131 16.30 53.23 1.30
N ALA A 132 16.30 53.53 -0.01
CA ALA A 132 16.67 54.78 -0.67
C ALA A 132 18.14 55.26 -0.73
N LEU A 133 18.44 55.81 -1.93
CA LEU A 133 19.45 56.80 -2.31
C LEU A 133 20.88 56.34 -2.71
N SER A 134 21.07 56.34 -4.04
CA SER A 134 22.16 56.99 -4.80
C SER A 134 23.64 56.74 -4.46
N GLY A 135 24.39 56.33 -5.48
CA GLY A 135 25.61 57.04 -5.86
C GLY A 135 26.94 56.30 -5.74
N LEU A 136 27.58 56.13 -6.91
CA LEU A 136 29.04 56.20 -7.16
C LEU A 136 29.94 54.99 -6.83
N ARG A 137 30.29 54.29 -7.91
CA ARG A 137 31.64 53.97 -8.44
C ARG A 137 32.85 54.05 -7.48
N SER A 138 33.60 52.94 -7.40
CA SER A 138 35.02 52.76 -7.81
C SER A 138 35.63 51.63 -6.98
N ASN A 139 36.16 50.53 -7.54
CA ASN A 139 37.33 50.28 -8.39
C ASN A 139 38.51 49.76 -7.54
N SER A 140 39.03 48.58 -7.93
CA SER A 140 40.41 48.08 -7.75
C SER A 140 40.93 47.89 -6.31
N SER A 141 41.75 46.91 -5.92
CA SER A 141 42.49 45.84 -6.58
C SER A 141 43.41 45.18 -5.55
N SER A 142 43.52 43.85 -5.65
CA SER A 142 44.79 43.12 -5.70
C SER A 142 45.54 42.69 -4.43
N PHE A 143 45.64 41.36 -4.32
CA PHE A 143 46.85 40.53 -4.11
C PHE A 143 47.80 40.87 -2.94
N SER A 144 48.07 39.90 -2.07
CA SER A 144 49.23 38.98 -2.18
C SER A 144 49.50 38.26 -0.85
N SER A 145 49.85 36.98 -0.99
CA SER A 145 50.47 36.05 -0.05
C SER A 145 51.71 36.58 0.68
N VAL A 146 52.05 36.01 1.85
CA VAL A 146 53.29 35.23 2.13
C VAL A 146 53.33 34.87 3.64
N SER A 147 53.77 33.64 3.91
CA SER A 147 54.01 33.00 5.22
C SER A 147 55.41 33.27 5.78
N ALA A 148 55.56 33.37 7.11
CA ALA A 148 56.78 33.00 7.87
C ALA A 148 56.58 33.00 9.40
N TYR A 149 57.29 32.08 10.06
CA TYR A 149 57.35 31.72 11.49
C TYR A 149 57.83 32.83 12.47
N SER A 150 57.37 32.78 13.74
CA SER A 150 58.21 32.56 14.96
C SER A 150 57.53 32.96 16.29
N GLY A 151 57.86 32.25 17.38
CA GLY A 151 57.92 32.79 18.75
C GLY A 151 56.71 32.58 19.67
N GLY A 152 56.89 31.76 20.71
CA GLY A 152 55.85 31.41 21.69
C GLY A 152 55.48 32.48 22.72
N GLY A 153 54.28 32.31 23.28
CA GLY A 153 53.74 33.00 24.45
C GLY A 153 52.46 32.30 24.86
N SER A 154 52.48 31.68 26.05
CA SER A 154 51.37 30.93 26.64
C SER A 154 50.13 31.80 26.85
N GLY A 155 49.10 31.54 26.05
CA GLY A 155 47.72 31.98 26.24
C GLY A 155 46.85 31.07 25.39
N LEU A 156 46.06 30.19 26.03
CA LEU A 156 45.12 29.30 25.34
C LEU A 156 43.94 30.13 24.83
N ASP A 157 44.15 30.79 23.69
CA ASP A 157 43.09 31.33 22.85
C ASP A 157 42.50 30.19 22.01
N TRP A 158 41.17 30.06 22.04
CA TRP A 158 40.38 29.13 21.22
C TRP A 158 40.40 29.45 19.71
N ALA A 159 41.40 30.19 19.24
CA ALA A 159 41.67 30.46 17.83
C ALA A 159 42.95 29.71 17.41
N GLY A 160 42.91 28.38 17.42
CA GLY A 160 44.15 27.62 17.26
C GLY A 160 44.10 26.15 16.88
N VAL A 161 42.93 25.52 16.67
CA VAL A 161 42.78 24.29 15.86
C VAL A 161 41.33 24.29 15.39
N GLY A 162 41.07 24.60 14.13
CA GLY A 162 39.73 24.53 13.56
C GLY A 162 39.30 23.07 13.42
N VAL A 163 38.80 22.45 14.49
CA VAL A 163 38.08 21.18 14.39
C VAL A 163 36.77 21.50 13.68
N ALA A 164 36.65 21.08 12.43
CA ALA A 164 35.41 21.19 11.67
C ALA A 164 34.33 20.39 12.41
N VAL A 165 33.33 21.09 12.95
CA VAL A 165 32.17 20.50 13.63
C VAL A 165 31.45 19.58 12.63
N GLY A 166 31.29 18.31 12.98
CA GLY A 166 30.67 17.29 12.14
C GLY A 166 29.13 17.40 12.10
N PRO A 167 28.45 16.49 11.39
CA PRO A 167 26.99 16.43 11.36
C PRO A 167 26.39 16.17 12.75
N ALA A 168 25.15 16.60 12.95
CA ALA A 168 24.44 16.44 14.22
C ALA A 168 23.36 15.36 14.16
N PHE A 169 23.27 14.53 15.21
CA PHE A 169 22.29 13.46 15.33
C PHE A 169 21.57 13.58 16.68
N VAL A 170 20.26 13.85 16.63
CA VAL A 170 19.40 13.88 17.82
C VAL A 170 18.57 12.61 17.84
N PHE A 171 18.88 11.71 18.77
CA PHE A 171 18.13 10.48 18.99
C PHE A 171 16.88 10.80 19.80
N VAL A 172 15.70 10.54 19.24
CA VAL A 172 14.40 10.76 19.89
C VAL A 172 13.76 9.41 20.18
N VAL A 173 13.87 8.97 21.43
CA VAL A 173 13.58 7.61 21.87
C VAL A 173 12.28 7.54 22.67
N ASP A 174 11.41 6.64 22.25
CA ASP A 174 10.14 6.36 22.88
C ASP A 174 10.27 5.48 24.13
N GLY A 175 10.09 6.10 25.30
CA GLY A 175 10.10 5.46 26.60
C GLY A 175 8.82 4.67 26.94
N CYS A 176 7.78 4.72 26.10
CA CYS A 176 6.57 3.91 26.27
C CYS A 176 6.69 2.51 25.64
N SER A 177 7.83 2.18 25.05
CA SER A 177 8.12 0.85 24.49
C SER A 177 8.17 -0.22 25.58
N SER A 178 7.81 -1.46 25.26
CA SER A 178 7.95 -2.58 26.20
C SER A 178 9.43 -2.74 26.60
N PRO A 179 9.73 -3.32 27.77
CA PRO A 179 11.11 -3.49 28.23
C PRO A 179 12.00 -4.25 27.23
N GLU A 180 11.44 -5.28 26.58
CA GLU A 180 12.14 -6.12 25.58
C GLU A 180 12.49 -5.31 24.33
N GLU A 181 11.52 -4.57 23.78
CA GLU A 181 11.69 -3.72 22.61
C GLU A 181 12.65 -2.55 22.88
N LEU A 182 12.54 -1.94 24.05
CA LEU A 182 13.43 -0.86 24.47
C LEU A 182 14.86 -1.35 24.64
N GLU A 183 15.07 -2.53 25.20
CA GLU A 183 16.41 -3.11 25.35
C GLU A 183 17.02 -3.47 23.99
N ALA A 184 16.22 -4.01 23.06
CA ALA A 184 16.66 -4.23 21.69
C ALA A 184 17.10 -2.94 20.99
N LEU A 185 16.31 -1.86 21.14
CA LEU A 185 16.65 -0.53 20.63
C LEU A 185 17.92 0.03 21.27
N LYS A 186 18.05 -0.03 22.60
CA LYS A 186 19.24 0.45 23.34
C LYS A 186 20.51 -0.20 22.81
N ARG A 187 20.52 -1.53 22.63
CA ARG A 187 21.69 -2.26 22.10
C ARG A 187 22.16 -1.72 20.75
N GLU A 188 21.22 -1.44 19.83
CA GLU A 188 21.58 -0.91 18.51
C GLU A 188 21.93 0.58 18.52
N LEU A 189 21.35 1.37 19.42
CA LEU A 189 21.77 2.76 19.63
C LEU A 189 23.20 2.83 20.19
N LEU A 190 23.53 2.02 21.20
CA LEU A 190 24.89 1.91 21.73
C LEU A 190 25.88 1.49 20.64
N HIS A 191 25.52 0.48 19.83
CA HIS A 191 26.33 0.11 18.67
C HIS A 191 26.52 1.27 17.69
N THR A 192 25.47 2.04 17.42
CA THR A 192 25.52 3.19 16.52
C THR A 192 26.45 4.28 17.05
N ILE A 193 26.39 4.62 18.34
CA ILE A 193 27.26 5.64 18.97
C ILE A 193 28.74 5.29 18.78
N THR A 194 29.14 4.04 19.01
CA THR A 194 30.54 3.60 18.83
C THR A 194 31.04 3.71 17.38
N ARG A 195 30.12 3.82 16.40
CA ARG A 195 30.42 3.95 14.98
C ARG A 195 30.29 5.37 14.46
N LEU A 196 29.91 6.35 15.27
CA LEU A 196 29.89 7.74 14.85
C LEU A 196 31.31 8.33 14.77
N PRO A 197 31.56 9.30 13.89
CA PRO A 197 32.79 10.08 13.91
C PRO A 197 32.96 10.86 15.22
N GLU A 198 34.19 11.01 15.71
CA GLU A 198 34.50 11.71 16.97
C GLU A 198 34.02 13.17 17.01
N ASN A 199 33.95 13.82 15.84
CA ASN A 199 33.50 15.20 15.68
C ASN A 199 31.99 15.33 15.39
N ALA A 200 31.25 14.23 15.26
CA ALA A 200 29.81 14.25 15.10
C ALA A 200 29.15 14.72 16.39
N LEU A 201 28.14 15.57 16.28
CA LEU A 201 27.39 16.06 17.43
C LEU A 201 26.24 15.10 17.75
N VAL A 202 26.04 14.79 19.03
CA VAL A 202 24.97 13.91 19.50
C VAL A 202 24.13 14.56 20.58
N GLY A 203 22.82 14.36 20.49
CA GLY A 203 21.84 14.77 21.49
C GLY A 203 20.82 13.66 21.72
N LEU A 204 20.24 13.64 22.92
CA LEU A 204 19.28 12.59 23.31
C LEU A 204 18.01 13.21 23.91
N VAL A 205 16.89 12.83 23.32
CA VAL A 205 15.54 13.16 23.77
C VAL A 205 14.81 11.85 24.04
N VAL A 206 14.27 11.67 25.24
CA VAL A 206 13.44 10.51 25.58
C VAL A 206 12.03 11.00 25.88
N PHE A 207 11.01 10.35 25.33
CA PHE A 207 9.63 10.82 25.50
C PHE A 207 8.65 9.72 25.90
N ASP A 208 7.67 10.11 26.68
CA ASP A 208 6.50 9.35 27.11
C ASP A 208 5.29 10.32 27.13
N ALA A 209 4.58 10.43 28.26
CA ALA A 209 3.63 11.52 28.50
C ALA A 209 4.33 12.89 28.61
N MET A 210 5.63 12.88 28.90
CA MET A 210 6.52 14.03 29.01
C MET A 210 7.69 13.88 28.03
N VAL A 211 8.37 14.97 27.70
CA VAL A 211 9.56 14.96 26.84
C VAL A 211 10.78 15.36 27.67
N LYS A 212 11.80 14.49 27.72
CA LYS A 212 13.01 14.64 28.54
C LYS A 212 14.20 14.90 27.61
N VAL A 213 14.88 16.04 27.78
CA VAL A 213 16.09 16.40 27.04
C VAL A 213 17.29 16.30 27.99
N TYR A 214 18.27 15.45 27.65
CA TYR A 214 19.41 15.17 28.52
C TYR A 214 20.56 16.17 28.29
N ASP A 215 21.12 16.70 29.37
CA ASP A 215 22.33 17.53 29.38
C ASP A 215 23.55 16.61 29.50
N LEU A 216 24.12 16.25 28.35
CA LEU A 216 25.27 15.35 28.21
C LEU A 216 26.59 15.96 28.72
N GLY A 217 26.64 17.28 28.90
CA GLY A 217 27.82 18.01 29.37
C GLY A 217 27.94 18.11 30.89
N PHE A 218 26.89 17.72 31.61
CA PHE A 218 26.86 17.78 33.07
C PHE A 218 27.38 16.46 33.66
N THR A 219 28.57 16.49 34.28
CA THR A 219 29.27 15.28 34.74
C THR A 219 29.00 14.91 36.19
N GLU A 220 28.39 15.78 36.99
CA GLU A 220 28.13 15.50 38.42
C GLU A 220 26.98 14.50 38.62
N CYS A 221 25.95 14.56 37.77
CA CYS A 221 24.83 13.63 37.73
C CYS A 221 24.09 13.70 36.38
N LEU A 222 23.07 12.86 36.18
CA LEU A 222 22.21 12.98 35.01
C LEU A 222 21.25 14.17 35.15
N LYS A 223 21.56 15.26 34.45
CA LYS A 223 20.70 16.44 34.39
C LYS A 223 19.76 16.35 33.18
N VAL A 224 18.46 16.55 33.43
CA VAL A 224 17.39 16.47 32.43
C VAL A 224 16.50 17.70 32.50
N VAL A 225 16.14 18.24 31.34
CA VAL A 225 15.07 19.24 31.21
C VAL A 225 13.81 18.52 30.73
N VAL A 226 12.70 18.70 31.45
CA VAL A 226 11.43 18.03 31.17
C VAL A 226 10.40 19.02 30.64
N PHE A 227 9.83 18.70 29.48
CA PHE A 227 8.74 19.43 28.86
C PHE A 227 7.43 18.65 28.98
N HIS A 228 6.33 19.37 29.11
CA HIS A 228 5.00 18.77 29.21
C HIS A 228 4.51 18.31 27.83
N GLY A 229 4.15 17.03 27.67
CA GLY A 229 3.82 16.43 26.37
C GLY A 229 2.50 16.90 25.75
N GLU A 230 1.65 17.59 26.49
CA GLU A 230 0.39 18.18 25.97
C GLU A 230 0.55 19.61 25.42
N ARG A 231 1.66 20.28 25.71
CA ARG A 231 1.84 21.69 25.36
C ARG A 231 2.58 21.83 24.05
N GLU A 232 2.01 22.60 23.13
CA GLU A 232 2.75 23.06 21.96
C GLU A 232 3.73 24.17 22.39
N LEU A 233 4.98 24.05 21.95
CA LEU A 233 6.04 24.99 22.29
C LEU A 233 6.61 25.61 21.02
N SER A 234 6.76 26.94 21.04
CA SER A 234 7.47 27.68 20.00
C SER A 234 8.98 27.41 20.07
N PRO A 235 9.71 27.55 18.94
CA PRO A 235 11.17 27.46 18.93
C PRO A 235 11.84 28.37 19.97
N GLU A 236 11.34 29.59 20.14
CA GLU A 236 11.86 30.57 21.10
C GLU A 236 11.70 30.09 22.55
N GLN A 237 10.55 29.51 22.89
CA GLN A 237 10.30 28.95 24.21
C GLN A 237 11.20 27.74 24.50
N VAL A 238 11.41 26.86 23.51
CA VAL A 238 12.35 25.73 23.66
C VAL A 238 13.76 26.25 23.93
N LYS A 239 14.21 27.27 23.20
CA LYS A 239 15.52 27.90 23.40
C LYS A 239 15.65 28.52 24.78
N GLU A 240 14.65 29.26 25.24
CA GLU A 240 14.64 29.90 26.56
C GLU A 240 14.71 28.86 27.68
N LEU A 241 13.88 27.81 27.61
CA LEU A 241 13.83 26.75 28.62
C LEU A 241 15.09 25.89 28.66
N LEU A 242 15.75 25.70 27.53
CA LEU A 242 17.06 25.03 27.45
C LEU A 242 18.24 25.97 27.78
N GLY A 243 17.99 27.27 28.03
CA GLY A 243 19.06 28.25 28.30
C GLY A 243 19.95 28.55 27.09
N LEU A 244 19.44 28.37 25.87
CA LEU A 244 20.14 28.61 24.61
C LEU A 244 20.03 30.08 24.20
N HIS A 245 20.58 30.98 25.02
CA HIS A 245 20.57 32.42 24.73
C HIS A 245 21.89 32.90 24.10
N HIS A 246 21.77 33.67 23.02
CA HIS A 246 22.75 34.67 22.64
C HIS A 246 22.51 35.95 23.46
N MET A 247 23.36 36.26 24.44
CA MET A 247 23.36 37.60 25.03
C MET A 247 23.80 38.61 23.97
N LYS A 248 22.93 39.58 23.63
CA LYS A 248 23.36 40.83 23.00
C LYS A 248 24.38 41.48 23.93
N GLN A 249 25.59 41.73 23.43
CA GLN A 249 26.66 42.43 24.14
C GLN A 249 26.13 43.71 24.79
N SER A 250 26.03 43.73 26.12
CA SER A 250 26.10 44.98 26.87
C SER A 250 27.59 45.28 27.08
N LEU A 251 28.05 46.45 26.65
CA LEU A 251 29.44 46.89 26.82
C LEU A 251 29.90 46.72 28.28
N GLY A 252 30.98 45.96 28.49
CA GLY A 252 31.88 46.20 29.63
C GLY A 252 32.07 45.10 30.68
N LYS A 253 31.47 43.91 30.57
CA LYS A 253 31.85 42.77 31.44
C LYS A 253 32.00 41.49 30.62
N ALA A 254 33.14 40.82 30.77
CA ALA A 254 33.37 39.48 30.24
C ALA A 254 32.38 38.52 30.91
N SER A 255 31.28 38.23 30.22
CA SER A 255 30.27 37.29 30.68
C SER A 255 30.70 35.89 30.29
N ALA A 256 30.74 34.97 31.25
CA ALA A 256 31.03 33.56 31.01
C ALA A 256 30.07 33.01 29.94
N VAL A 257 30.61 32.48 28.84
CA VAL A 257 29.84 31.70 27.87
C VAL A 257 29.35 30.46 28.60
N GLN A 258 28.05 30.36 28.86
CA GLN A 258 27.47 29.18 29.48
C GLN A 258 27.60 28.03 28.47
N LYS A 259 28.46 27.04 28.79
CA LYS A 259 28.72 25.88 27.92
C LYS A 259 27.41 25.12 27.70
N GLN A 260 26.95 25.00 26.46
CA GLN A 260 25.74 24.25 26.12
C GLN A 260 26.06 22.75 26.20
N GLY A 261 25.36 22.00 27.07
CA GLY A 261 25.64 20.57 27.27
C GLY A 261 24.65 19.60 26.62
N PHE A 262 23.61 20.08 25.92
CA PHE A 262 22.57 19.23 25.31
C PHE A 262 22.95 18.60 23.96
N LEU A 263 23.97 19.14 23.29
CA LEU A 263 24.41 18.69 21.98
C LEU A 263 25.93 18.85 21.92
N LEU A 264 26.66 17.75 21.96
CA LEU A 264 28.11 17.71 22.13
C LEU A 264 28.76 16.77 21.13
N PRO A 265 30.06 16.99 20.78
CA PRO A 265 30.81 16.03 20.01
C PRO A 265 30.87 14.67 20.73
N VAL A 266 30.82 13.57 19.98
CA VAL A 266 30.96 12.21 20.53
C VAL A 266 32.23 12.11 21.38
N SER A 267 33.36 12.66 20.90
CA SER A 267 34.62 12.71 21.66
C SER A 267 34.55 13.37 23.04
N GLU A 268 33.58 14.26 23.28
CA GLU A 268 33.40 14.93 24.58
C GLU A 268 32.39 14.21 25.49
N CYS A 269 31.46 13.42 24.94
CA CYS A 269 30.34 12.88 25.70
C CYS A 269 30.02 11.39 25.45
N GLU A 270 30.90 10.62 24.80
CA GLU A 270 30.68 9.21 24.48
C GLU A 270 30.26 8.38 25.70
N PHE A 271 31.03 8.47 26.79
CA PHE A 271 30.68 7.77 28.03
C PHE A 271 29.32 8.21 28.57
N ASN A 272 29.08 9.52 28.66
CA ASN A 272 27.85 10.07 29.24
C ASN A 272 26.61 9.65 28.43
N ILE A 273 26.65 9.75 27.09
CA ILE A 273 25.50 9.35 26.27
C ILE A 273 25.25 7.85 26.33
N MET A 274 26.30 7.02 26.37
CA MET A 274 26.15 5.57 26.54
C MET A 274 25.51 5.23 27.88
N THR A 275 25.98 5.82 28.98
CA THR A 275 25.37 5.64 30.31
C THR A 275 23.91 6.07 30.33
N VAL A 276 23.57 7.22 29.74
CA VAL A 276 22.18 7.66 29.67
C VAL A 276 21.32 6.69 28.86
N ILE A 277 21.81 6.18 27.73
CA ILE A 277 21.09 5.18 26.92
C ILE A 277 20.85 3.91 27.72
N GLU A 278 21.86 3.41 28.44
CA GLU A 278 21.74 2.24 29.32
C GLU A 278 20.71 2.45 30.45
N ASP A 279 20.63 3.67 30.98
CA ASP A 279 19.70 4.08 32.03
C ASP A 279 18.28 4.43 31.54
N ILE A 280 17.98 4.29 30.24
CA ILE A 280 16.59 4.46 29.76
C ILE A 280 15.74 3.29 30.27
N HIS A 281 14.65 3.62 30.96
CA HIS A 281 13.68 2.68 31.50
C HIS A 281 12.33 2.82 30.77
N SER A 282 11.63 1.70 30.61
CA SER A 282 10.26 1.67 30.10
C SER A 282 9.31 2.31 31.13
N SER A 283 8.37 3.13 30.65
CA SER A 283 7.37 3.79 31.50
C SER A 283 6.31 2.77 31.98
N PRO A 284 6.17 2.52 33.29
CA PRO A 284 5.43 1.36 33.78
C PRO A 284 3.92 1.56 33.98
N LEU A 285 3.36 2.76 33.80
CA LEU A 285 1.93 3.04 34.09
C LEU A 285 1.10 3.25 32.83
N VAL A 286 0.39 2.20 32.43
CA VAL A 286 -0.73 2.29 31.49
C VAL A 286 -1.98 1.84 32.21
N LYS A 287 -3.07 2.61 32.10
CA LYS A 287 -4.37 2.20 32.64
C LYS A 287 -4.89 1.01 31.83
N PRO A 288 -5.46 -0.04 32.46
CA PRO A 288 -6.12 -1.12 31.72
C PRO A 288 -7.16 -0.55 30.75
N GLY A 289 -7.24 -1.08 29.53
CA GLY A 289 -8.11 -0.55 28.48
C GLY A 289 -7.57 0.68 27.74
N HIS A 290 -6.38 1.18 28.08
CA HIS A 290 -5.74 2.31 27.40
C HIS A 290 -4.39 1.94 26.78
N ARG A 291 -4.01 2.69 25.74
CA ARG A 291 -2.67 2.80 25.18
C ARG A 291 -1.80 3.72 26.06
N PRO A 292 -0.46 3.57 26.04
CA PRO A 292 0.43 4.52 26.70
C PRO A 292 0.21 5.95 26.20
N LEU A 293 0.37 6.93 27.10
CA LEU A 293 0.37 8.34 26.73
C LEU A 293 1.70 8.66 26.03
N ARG A 294 1.63 8.98 24.73
CA ARG A 294 2.79 9.18 23.88
C ARG A 294 2.72 10.54 23.19
N SER A 295 3.68 11.41 23.53
CA SER A 295 3.75 12.81 23.07
C SER A 295 4.70 13.02 21.88
N THR A 296 4.60 12.17 20.85
CA THR A 296 5.53 12.15 19.70
C THR A 296 5.70 13.50 19.02
N GLY A 297 4.60 14.24 18.81
CA GLY A 297 4.67 15.53 18.12
C GLY A 297 5.45 16.59 18.89
N VAL A 298 5.31 16.63 20.22
CA VAL A 298 6.10 17.53 21.09
C VAL A 298 7.56 17.11 21.10
N ALA A 299 7.85 15.80 21.15
CA ALA A 299 9.21 15.28 21.12
C ALA A 299 9.95 15.70 19.84
N ILE A 300 9.31 15.59 18.68
CA ILE A 300 9.84 16.09 17.41
C ILE A 300 10.05 17.61 17.46
N SER A 301 9.05 18.38 17.90
CA SER A 301 9.15 19.85 17.94
C SER A 301 10.28 20.35 18.84
N VAL A 302 10.47 19.72 20.00
CA VAL A 302 11.56 20.01 20.94
C VAL A 302 12.92 19.65 20.35
N ALA A 303 13.06 18.48 19.70
CA ALA A 303 14.30 18.09 19.03
C ALA A 303 14.69 19.05 17.89
N VAL A 304 13.71 19.49 17.09
CA VAL A 304 13.92 20.52 16.07
C VAL A 304 14.29 21.86 16.71
N GLY A 305 13.59 22.27 17.79
CA GLY A 305 13.87 23.50 18.51
C GLY A 305 15.25 23.54 19.17
N LEU A 306 15.74 22.38 19.65
CA LEU A 306 17.12 22.21 20.13
C LEU A 306 18.12 22.55 19.01
N LEU A 307 18.00 21.91 17.84
CA LEU A 307 18.90 22.14 16.69
C LEU A 307 18.84 23.59 16.18
N GLU A 308 17.64 24.17 16.08
CA GLU A 308 17.43 25.58 15.74
C GLU A 308 18.04 26.53 16.79
N GLY A 309 18.09 26.12 18.06
CA GLY A 309 18.70 26.86 19.16
C GLY A 309 20.21 26.84 19.13
N CYS A 310 20.80 25.70 18.76
CA CYS A 310 22.25 25.53 18.60
C CYS A 310 22.82 26.21 17.35
N LEU A 311 21.96 26.72 16.45
CA LEU A 311 22.33 27.23 15.12
C LEU A 311 23.02 26.17 14.24
N ILE A 312 22.72 24.89 14.44
CA ILE A 312 23.23 23.81 13.59
C ILE A 312 22.16 23.47 12.56
N ASN A 313 22.12 24.33 11.55
CA ASN A 313 21.13 24.31 10.47
C ASN A 313 21.71 23.69 9.17
N THR A 314 22.73 22.85 9.28
CA THR A 314 23.33 22.18 8.12
C THR A 314 23.80 20.78 8.51
N GLY A 315 23.17 19.74 7.96
CA GLY A 315 23.58 18.34 8.19
C GLY A 315 23.11 17.72 9.50
N SER A 316 21.94 18.13 9.99
CA SER A 316 21.36 17.65 11.25
C SER A 316 20.23 16.66 11.01
N ARG A 317 20.22 15.54 11.73
CA ARG A 317 19.17 14.52 11.69
C ARG A 317 18.47 14.40 13.05
N VAL A 318 17.15 14.47 13.02
CA VAL A 318 16.26 14.07 14.12
C VAL A 318 15.83 12.64 13.81
N MET A 319 16.22 11.69 14.65
CA MET A 319 15.97 10.26 14.44
C MET A 319 14.93 9.78 15.45
N LEU A 320 13.68 9.64 15.01
CA LEU A 320 12.57 9.20 15.85
C LEU A 320 12.49 7.68 15.87
N PHE A 321 12.55 7.10 17.06
CA PHE A 321 12.32 5.67 17.33
C PHE A 321 11.05 5.53 18.16
N THR A 322 10.02 4.88 17.61
CA THR A 322 8.72 4.73 18.28
C THR A 322 8.10 3.35 18.10
N SER A 323 7.35 2.90 19.10
CA SER A 323 6.65 1.62 19.14
C SER A 323 5.12 1.72 19.10
N GLY A 324 4.57 2.90 18.84
CA GLY A 324 3.12 3.08 18.75
C GLY A 324 2.70 4.50 18.36
N PRO A 325 1.38 4.73 18.23
CA PRO A 325 0.86 6.02 17.79
C PRO A 325 0.99 7.09 18.88
N ALA A 326 1.04 8.36 18.46
CA ALA A 326 0.90 9.49 19.38
C ALA A 326 -0.52 9.55 19.94
N THR A 327 -0.65 9.62 21.26
CA THR A 327 -1.94 9.57 21.98
C THR A 327 -2.18 10.80 22.86
N THR A 328 -1.22 11.73 22.91
CA THR A 328 -1.37 12.99 23.63
C THR A 328 -0.61 14.13 22.94
N GLY A 329 -1.07 15.36 23.17
CA GLY A 329 -0.48 16.59 22.65
C GLY A 329 -0.68 16.82 21.15
N PRO A 330 -0.03 17.87 20.61
CA PRO A 330 0.00 18.14 19.18
C PRO A 330 0.49 16.94 18.36
N GLY A 331 -0.14 16.70 17.21
CA GLY A 331 0.19 15.54 16.36
C GLY A 331 -0.40 14.21 16.85
N MET A 332 -1.38 14.23 17.76
CA MET A 332 -2.14 13.05 18.20
C MET A 332 -2.77 12.30 17.02
N ILE A 333 -2.68 10.98 17.04
CA ILE A 333 -3.18 10.08 15.98
C ILE A 333 -4.47 9.38 16.41
N VAL A 334 -4.55 8.95 17.68
CA VAL A 334 -5.66 8.20 18.25
C VAL A 334 -5.79 8.50 19.74
N ASN A 335 -6.99 8.30 20.31
CA ASN A 335 -7.17 8.37 21.76
C ASN A 335 -6.36 7.28 22.48
N SER A 336 -5.97 7.54 23.72
CA SER A 336 -5.40 6.49 24.57
C SER A 336 -6.40 5.37 24.82
N ASP A 337 -7.69 5.64 25.00
CA ASP A 337 -8.72 4.61 25.18
C ASP A 337 -8.80 3.66 23.96
N LEU A 338 -8.70 2.35 24.23
CA LEU A 338 -8.73 1.29 23.21
C LEU A 338 -10.10 1.15 22.53
N SER A 339 -11.18 1.66 23.13
CA SER A 339 -12.50 1.75 22.48
C SER A 339 -12.45 2.53 21.17
N TYR A 340 -11.52 3.47 21.05
CA TYR A 340 -11.23 4.17 19.80
C TYR A 340 -10.21 3.38 18.98
N SER A 341 -10.65 2.85 17.84
CA SER A 341 -9.79 2.19 16.86
C SER A 341 -8.88 3.19 16.14
N ILE A 342 -7.71 2.72 15.69
CA ILE A 342 -6.84 3.53 14.83
C ILE A 342 -7.47 3.60 13.44
N ARG A 343 -7.44 4.80 12.82
CA ARG A 343 -8.06 5.04 11.52
C ARG A 343 -7.62 4.04 10.44
N THR A 344 -8.57 3.69 9.56
CA THR A 344 -8.38 2.91 8.33
C THR A 344 -8.51 3.80 7.09
N HIS A 345 -8.19 3.28 5.89
CA HIS A 345 -8.45 4.00 4.63
C HIS A 345 -9.91 4.37 4.44
N ARG A 346 -10.84 3.54 4.94
CA ARG A 346 -12.29 3.82 4.89
C ARG A 346 -12.65 5.03 5.75
N ASP A 347 -12.05 5.14 6.93
CA ASP A 347 -12.32 6.27 7.84
C ASP A 347 -11.73 7.57 7.29
N LEU A 348 -10.55 7.50 6.66
CA LEU A 348 -9.95 8.64 5.95
C LEU A 348 -10.83 9.09 4.77
N HIS A 349 -11.34 8.14 3.99
CA HIS A 349 -12.16 8.44 2.82
C HIS A 349 -13.52 9.07 3.21
N ASN A 350 -14.17 8.53 4.23
CA ASN A 350 -15.47 9.01 4.70
C ASN A 350 -15.38 10.23 5.61
N GLY A 351 -14.18 10.64 6.03
CA GLY A 351 -13.97 11.77 6.94
C GLY A 351 -14.29 11.45 8.40
N TYR A 352 -14.31 10.17 8.80
CA TYR A 352 -14.54 9.72 10.18
C TYR A 352 -13.26 9.70 11.03
N ALA A 353 -12.09 9.95 10.43
CA ALA A 353 -10.82 10.03 11.16
C ALA A 353 -10.66 11.41 11.85
N SER A 354 -11.21 11.54 13.07
CA SER A 354 -11.29 12.80 13.82
C SER A 354 -9.97 13.56 13.97
N TYR A 355 -8.85 12.86 14.18
CA TYR A 355 -7.55 13.50 14.41
C TYR A 355 -6.72 13.75 13.15
N TYR A 356 -6.98 13.02 12.05
CA TYR A 356 -6.08 12.98 10.88
C TYR A 356 -5.81 14.35 10.28
N LYS A 357 -6.84 15.20 10.15
CA LYS A 357 -6.68 16.54 9.56
C LYS A 357 -5.85 17.45 10.45
N THR A 358 -6.11 17.44 11.77
CA THR A 358 -5.40 18.28 12.74
C THR A 358 -3.94 17.86 12.90
N SER A 359 -3.66 16.56 13.00
CA SER A 359 -2.30 16.04 13.12
C SER A 359 -1.49 16.20 11.83
N SER A 360 -2.09 15.94 10.67
CA SER A 360 -1.44 16.18 9.38
C SER A 360 -1.05 17.65 9.21
N GLU A 361 -1.88 18.59 9.66
CA GLU A 361 -1.58 20.02 9.55
C GLU A 361 -0.44 20.44 10.49
N PHE A 362 -0.44 19.92 11.72
CA PHE A 362 0.66 20.12 12.66
C PHE A 362 2.00 19.62 12.08
N TYR A 363 2.03 18.41 11.53
CA TYR A 363 3.26 17.85 10.95
C TYR A 363 3.71 18.56 9.66
N LYS A 364 2.80 19.16 8.89
CA LYS A 364 3.16 20.07 7.78
C LYS A 364 3.81 21.35 8.28
N GLN A 365 3.36 21.93 9.39
CA GLN A 365 4.02 23.10 9.99
C GLN A 365 5.45 22.77 10.41
N ILE A 366 5.68 21.58 10.97
CA ILE A 366 7.03 21.08 11.27
C ILE A 366 7.86 20.93 9.99
N SER A 367 7.30 20.42 8.88
CA SER A 367 8.01 20.29 7.60
C SER A 367 8.61 21.60 7.09
N HIS A 368 7.93 22.74 7.28
CA HIS A 368 8.47 24.05 6.92
C HIS A 368 9.73 24.39 7.73
N ARG A 369 9.69 24.18 9.05
CA ARG A 369 10.85 24.39 9.94
C ARG A 369 12.04 23.50 9.57
N LEU A 370 11.77 22.22 9.30
CA LEU A 370 12.77 21.26 8.84
C LEU A 370 13.44 21.74 7.54
N SER A 371 12.63 22.18 6.57
CA SER A 371 13.10 22.65 5.26
C SER A 371 13.93 23.92 5.36
N ASP A 372 13.49 24.91 6.15
CA ASP A 372 14.18 26.20 6.32
C ASP A 372 15.55 26.00 6.97
N SER A 373 15.61 25.14 7.99
CA SER A 373 16.83 24.87 8.77
C SER A 373 17.68 23.70 8.24
N SER A 374 17.35 23.11 7.07
CA SER A 374 18.02 21.91 6.53
C SER A 374 18.15 20.76 7.55
N ILE A 375 17.12 20.58 8.39
CA ILE A 375 17.04 19.48 9.37
C ILE A 375 16.25 18.34 8.75
N ILE A 376 16.74 17.11 8.94
CA ILE A 376 16.12 15.88 8.45
C ILE A 376 15.33 15.22 9.57
N LEU A 377 14.14 14.69 9.25
CA LEU A 377 13.37 13.84 10.16
C LEU A 377 13.36 12.40 9.64
N ASP A 378 13.99 11.49 10.37
CA ASP A 378 13.92 10.04 10.13
C ASP A 378 12.88 9.40 11.07
N LEU A 379 12.12 8.42 10.56
CA LEU A 379 11.15 7.63 11.32
C LEU A 379 11.54 6.15 11.31
N PHE A 380 11.85 5.61 12.48
CA PHE A 380 12.01 4.19 12.76
C PHE A 380 10.86 3.74 13.65
N ALA A 381 9.85 3.12 13.03
CA ALA A 381 8.68 2.64 13.72
C ALA A 381 8.68 1.12 13.79
N CYS A 382 8.72 0.57 15.00
CA CYS A 382 8.60 -0.86 15.24
C CYS A 382 7.40 -1.14 16.14
N SER A 383 6.27 -1.50 15.53
CA SER A 383 5.01 -1.72 16.23
C SER A 383 4.19 -2.80 15.54
N LEU A 384 3.35 -3.50 16.32
CA LEU A 384 2.40 -4.48 15.78
C LEU A 384 1.19 -3.82 15.10
N ASP A 385 0.97 -2.53 15.34
CA ASP A 385 -0.12 -1.73 14.77
C ASP A 385 0.43 -0.40 14.21
N GLN A 386 -0.44 0.45 13.68
CA GLN A 386 -0.09 1.72 13.08
C GLN A 386 0.48 2.73 14.10
N VAL A 387 1.41 3.58 13.66
CA VAL A 387 2.12 4.58 14.48
C VAL A 387 1.81 6.03 14.11
N GLY A 388 1.10 6.26 13.01
CA GLY A 388 0.90 7.61 12.44
C GLY A 388 1.89 7.95 11.32
N ALA A 389 2.42 6.95 10.62
CA ALA A 389 3.30 7.16 9.47
C ALA A 389 2.59 7.88 8.32
N ALA A 390 1.27 7.75 8.19
CA ALA A 390 0.49 8.49 7.21
C ALA A 390 0.59 10.02 7.41
N GLU A 391 0.49 10.49 8.66
CA GLU A 391 0.60 11.90 9.04
C GLU A 391 2.05 12.40 8.99
N LEU A 392 3.00 11.55 9.36
CA LEU A 392 4.44 11.83 9.34
C LEU A 392 5.08 11.73 7.94
N LYS A 393 4.38 11.16 6.96
CA LYS A 393 4.91 10.96 5.60
C LYS A 393 5.47 12.25 5.01
N PHE A 394 4.71 13.34 5.09
CA PHE A 394 5.08 14.60 4.46
C PHE A 394 6.35 15.23 5.04
N PRO A 395 6.50 15.46 6.36
CA PRO A 395 7.75 16.00 6.92
C PRO A 395 8.96 15.07 6.72
N VAL A 396 8.78 13.74 6.76
CA VAL A 396 9.87 12.80 6.47
C VAL A 396 10.30 12.93 5.00
N GLU A 397 9.36 12.88 4.06
CA GLU A 397 9.63 12.95 2.62
C GLU A 397 10.23 14.29 2.19
N SER A 398 9.65 15.40 2.63
CA SER A 398 10.11 16.76 2.28
C SER A 398 11.50 17.10 2.82
N SER A 399 11.85 16.60 4.01
CA SER A 399 13.19 16.76 4.58
C SER A 399 14.22 15.79 3.98
N GLY A 400 13.79 14.80 3.19
CA GLY A 400 14.63 13.74 2.60
C GLY A 400 14.92 12.56 3.55
N GLY A 401 14.23 12.52 4.68
CA GLY A 401 14.40 11.52 5.73
C GLY A 401 14.10 10.09 5.30
N PHE A 402 14.53 9.17 6.14
CA PHE A 402 14.30 7.74 6.02
C PHE A 402 13.05 7.34 6.80
N MET A 403 12.26 6.42 6.24
CA MET A 403 11.12 5.82 6.92
C MET A 403 11.27 4.31 6.90
N MET A 404 11.15 3.69 8.07
CA MET A 404 11.04 2.25 8.21
C MET A 404 9.84 1.92 9.11
N LEU A 405 9.03 0.97 8.64
CA LEU A 405 8.00 0.30 9.42
C LEU A 405 8.42 -1.16 9.62
N GLY A 406 8.41 -1.63 10.85
CA GLY A 406 8.69 -3.01 11.24
C GLY A 406 7.81 -3.44 12.41
N GLU A 407 7.88 -4.71 12.77
CA GLU A 407 7.09 -5.27 13.88
C GLU A 407 7.81 -5.14 15.23
N SER A 408 9.15 -5.17 15.21
CA SER A 408 10.01 -5.21 16.41
C SER A 408 11.39 -4.60 16.15
N PHE A 409 11.96 -3.90 17.14
CA PHE A 409 13.33 -3.42 17.17
C PHE A 409 14.37 -4.56 17.28
N GLU A 410 13.96 -5.78 17.63
CA GLU A 410 14.85 -6.94 17.60
C GLU A 410 15.06 -7.47 16.16
N SER A 411 14.19 -7.10 15.23
CA SER A 411 14.23 -7.59 13.84
C SER A 411 15.55 -7.27 13.13
N GLU A 412 16.03 -8.21 12.31
CA GLU A 412 17.20 -7.95 11.46
C GLU A 412 16.99 -6.77 10.51
N GLN A 413 15.75 -6.56 10.07
CA GLN A 413 15.37 -5.45 9.21
C GLN A 413 15.74 -4.11 9.84
N PHE A 414 15.42 -3.91 11.12
CA PHE A 414 15.73 -2.67 11.85
C PHE A 414 17.22 -2.48 12.00
N ARG A 415 17.91 -3.52 12.48
CA ARG A 415 19.35 -3.52 12.73
C ARG A 415 20.14 -3.21 11.48
N LYS A 416 19.83 -3.89 10.37
CA LYS A 416 20.51 -3.70 9.07
C LYS A 416 20.21 -2.31 8.49
N CYS A 417 18.96 -1.84 8.54
CA CYS A 417 18.60 -0.48 8.08
C CYS A 417 19.36 0.60 8.85
N LEU A 418 19.37 0.54 10.18
CA LEU A 418 20.04 1.53 11.01
C LEU A 418 21.55 1.53 10.77
N ARG A 419 22.19 0.35 10.71
CA ARG A 419 23.63 0.23 10.46
C ARG A 419 24.03 0.76 9.09
N HIS A 420 23.31 0.40 8.03
CA HIS A 420 23.60 0.88 6.67
C HIS A 420 23.50 2.41 6.58
N MET A 421 22.61 3.05 7.35
CA MET A 421 22.53 4.51 7.38
C MET A 421 23.87 5.15 7.79
N PHE A 422 24.68 4.49 8.62
CA PHE A 422 25.97 4.96 9.11
C PHE A 422 27.18 4.27 8.46
N ASP A 423 26.99 3.72 7.26
CA ASP A 423 28.12 3.17 6.49
C ASP A 423 29.13 4.26 6.15
N ARG A 424 30.40 3.85 6.11
CA ARG A 424 31.54 4.72 5.83
C ARG A 424 32.10 4.46 4.43
N ASP A 425 32.68 5.48 3.83
CA ASP A 425 33.48 5.38 2.62
C ASP A 425 34.92 4.93 2.94
N ASP A 426 35.72 4.75 1.90
CA ASP A 426 37.10 4.28 2.00
C ASP A 426 37.99 5.29 2.76
N ASP A 427 37.58 6.57 2.81
CA ASP A 427 38.22 7.63 3.58
C ASP A 427 37.73 7.71 5.05
N GLY A 428 36.83 6.80 5.45
CA GLY A 428 36.27 6.72 6.80
C GLY A 428 35.17 7.73 7.12
N ASN A 429 34.70 8.50 6.13
CA ASN A 429 33.60 9.46 6.27
C ASN A 429 32.25 8.78 6.10
N LEU A 430 31.18 9.30 6.73
CA LEU A 430 29.84 8.74 6.57
C LEU A 430 29.34 8.93 5.11
N LYS A 431 28.74 7.89 4.52
CA LYS A 431 28.12 7.87 3.17
C LYS A 431 26.77 8.60 3.13
N MET A 432 26.73 9.80 3.67
CA MET A 432 25.55 10.64 3.74
C MET A 432 25.90 12.06 3.30
N PHE A 433 24.96 12.67 2.58
CA PHE A 433 25.11 13.98 1.99
C PHE A 433 23.98 14.87 2.46
N PHE A 434 24.29 16.13 2.69
CA PHE A 434 23.42 17.07 3.40
C PHE A 434 23.30 18.40 2.67
N ASP A 435 22.30 19.18 3.06
CA ASP A 435 22.13 20.58 2.66
C ASP A 435 22.28 20.77 1.15
N ALA A 436 21.52 19.98 0.41
CA ALA A 436 21.65 19.91 -1.02
C ALA A 436 20.66 20.81 -1.75
N SER A 437 21.08 21.30 -2.89
CA SER A 437 20.25 22.04 -3.81
C SER A 437 20.49 21.59 -5.23
N ILE A 438 19.41 21.42 -5.99
CA ILE A 438 19.46 21.10 -7.41
C ILE A 438 18.94 22.32 -8.16
N GLU A 439 19.78 22.89 -9.02
CA GLU A 439 19.42 23.94 -9.97
C GLU A 439 19.36 23.34 -11.37
N VAL A 440 18.30 23.65 -12.11
CA VAL A 440 18.09 23.18 -13.47
C VAL A 440 18.15 24.36 -14.43
N VAL A 441 19.06 24.28 -15.40
CA VAL A 441 19.22 25.27 -16.47
C VAL A 441 18.84 24.64 -17.80
N THR A 442 18.01 25.32 -18.57
CA THR A 442 17.50 24.84 -19.86
C THR A 442 17.80 25.84 -20.97
N THR A 443 17.87 25.37 -22.22
CA THR A 443 17.76 26.25 -23.39
C THR A 443 16.42 26.97 -23.39
N LYS A 444 16.37 28.18 -23.96
CA LYS A 444 15.18 29.06 -23.90
C LYS A 444 13.86 28.39 -24.31
N ASP A 445 13.91 27.49 -25.30
CA ASP A 445 12.72 26.83 -25.84
C ASP A 445 12.13 25.75 -24.91
N VAL A 446 12.84 25.37 -23.85
CA VAL A 446 12.43 24.35 -22.87
C VAL A 446 12.13 25.02 -21.53
N LYS A 447 10.92 24.81 -21.01
CA LYS A 447 10.49 25.28 -19.70
C LYS A 447 10.37 24.14 -18.69
N ILE A 448 10.51 24.52 -17.43
CA ILE A 448 10.48 23.65 -16.25
C ILE A 448 9.10 23.73 -15.60
N CYS A 449 8.36 22.63 -15.58
CA CYS A 449 7.03 22.53 -14.96
C CYS A 449 7.12 22.28 -13.44
N GLY A 450 8.13 21.53 -12.99
CA GLY A 450 8.31 21.18 -11.59
C GLY A 450 8.97 19.82 -11.39
N ALA A 451 8.92 19.30 -10.17
CA ALA A 451 9.54 18.04 -9.79
C ALA A 451 8.66 17.17 -8.86
N LEU A 452 8.85 15.85 -8.93
CA LEU A 452 8.32 14.87 -7.99
C LEU A 452 9.44 14.02 -7.39
N GLY A 453 9.59 14.11 -6.07
CA GLY A 453 10.59 13.37 -5.30
C GLY A 453 10.77 14.02 -3.92
N PRO A 454 11.76 13.57 -3.12
CA PRO A 454 12.07 14.12 -1.79
C PRO A 454 12.80 15.46 -1.91
N CYS A 455 12.10 16.48 -2.42
CA CYS A 455 12.63 17.82 -2.64
C CYS A 455 11.57 18.88 -2.35
N VAL A 456 11.99 20.11 -2.08
CA VAL A 456 11.11 21.25 -1.79
C VAL A 456 11.45 22.42 -2.71
N SER A 457 10.43 23.08 -3.25
CA SER A 457 10.60 24.27 -4.08
C SER A 457 11.12 25.46 -3.28
N ILE A 458 12.19 26.13 -3.77
CA ILE A 458 12.67 27.40 -3.20
C ILE A 458 11.92 28.62 -3.80
N GLN A 459 10.92 28.37 -4.66
CA GLN A 459 10.09 29.41 -5.29
C GLN A 459 10.90 30.50 -6.04
N LYS A 460 12.07 30.14 -6.58
CA LYS A 460 12.89 31.04 -7.38
C LYS A 460 12.48 30.94 -8.84
N LYS A 461 11.89 31.99 -9.39
CA LYS A 461 11.45 32.05 -10.80
C LYS A 461 12.48 32.76 -11.69
N ASN A 462 12.60 32.28 -12.92
CA ASN A 462 13.32 32.90 -14.03
C ASN A 462 12.56 32.60 -15.33
N ASP A 463 13.08 33.05 -16.47
CA ASP A 463 12.43 32.83 -17.76
C ASP A 463 12.24 31.33 -18.08
N SER A 464 13.05 30.42 -17.55
CA SER A 464 12.94 28.97 -17.82
C SER A 464 11.81 28.28 -17.05
N VAL A 465 11.13 28.94 -16.11
CA VAL A 465 10.05 28.33 -15.31
C VAL A 465 8.71 28.44 -16.07
N SER A 466 8.00 27.32 -16.17
CA SER A 466 6.67 27.24 -16.79
C SER A 466 5.57 27.76 -15.84
N ASP A 467 4.50 28.28 -16.43
CA ASP A 467 3.23 28.55 -15.72
C ASP A 467 2.47 27.27 -15.37
N LYS A 468 2.68 26.18 -16.12
CA LYS A 468 2.12 24.86 -15.84
C LYS A 468 2.92 24.19 -14.73
N VAL A 469 2.29 24.02 -13.56
CA VAL A 469 2.92 23.43 -12.38
C VAL A 469 2.63 21.93 -12.26
N ILE A 470 3.68 21.12 -12.07
CA ILE A 470 3.58 19.69 -11.73
C ILE A 470 4.41 19.44 -10.47
N GLY A 471 3.80 18.90 -9.42
CA GLY A 471 4.49 18.64 -8.16
C GLY A 471 5.03 19.91 -7.51
N GLU A 472 6.29 19.85 -7.06
CA GLU A 472 7.06 21.00 -6.56
C GLU A 472 7.52 21.86 -7.74
N GLY A 473 6.64 22.75 -8.22
CA GLY A 473 6.93 23.64 -9.35
C GLY A 473 7.11 25.10 -8.97
N GLY A 474 6.96 25.98 -9.97
CA GLY A 474 7.14 27.43 -9.81
C GLY A 474 8.56 27.84 -9.43
N THR A 475 9.56 27.00 -9.73
CA THR A 475 10.98 27.21 -9.42
C THR A 475 11.87 26.56 -10.48
N HIS A 476 13.13 26.98 -10.53
CA HIS A 476 14.23 26.27 -11.21
C HIS A 476 15.26 25.71 -10.21
N VAL A 477 15.00 25.88 -8.91
CA VAL A 477 15.88 25.43 -7.81
C VAL A 477 15.07 24.72 -6.74
N TRP A 478 15.52 23.54 -6.35
CA TRP A 478 14.95 22.73 -5.27
C TRP A 478 15.98 22.50 -4.17
N LYS A 479 15.49 22.37 -2.94
CA LYS A 479 16.28 22.03 -1.76
C LYS A 479 15.97 20.60 -1.30
N LEU A 480 16.99 19.93 -0.78
CA LEU A 480 16.90 18.62 -0.15
C LEU A 480 17.69 18.65 1.16
N GLY A 481 17.11 18.16 2.26
CA GLY A 481 17.83 18.07 3.53
C GLY A 481 18.98 17.06 3.45
N THR A 482 18.72 15.91 2.82
CA THR A 482 19.71 14.86 2.58
C THR A 482 19.46 14.13 1.26
N LEU A 483 20.50 13.49 0.72
CA LEU A 483 20.41 12.59 -0.42
C LEU A 483 21.39 11.43 -0.30
N THR A 484 21.07 10.35 -1.00
CA THR A 484 21.95 9.19 -1.17
C THR A 484 22.27 8.99 -2.65
N SER A 485 23.16 8.04 -2.96
CA SER A 485 23.43 7.63 -4.34
C SER A 485 22.23 7.03 -5.07
N LYS A 486 21.15 6.68 -4.34
CA LYS A 486 19.90 6.12 -4.89
C LYS A 486 18.76 7.14 -4.95
N THR A 487 18.91 8.33 -4.36
CA THR A 487 17.86 9.36 -4.38
C THR A 487 17.60 9.84 -5.80
N CYS A 488 16.41 9.59 -6.32
CA CYS A 488 16.00 9.94 -7.67
C CYS A 488 14.79 10.87 -7.69
N ILE A 489 14.84 11.92 -8.51
CA ILE A 489 13.80 12.96 -8.65
C ILE A 489 13.33 13.01 -10.09
N ALA A 490 12.02 13.04 -10.31
CA ALA A 490 11.42 13.19 -11.63
C ALA A 490 11.17 14.67 -11.92
N PHE A 491 11.84 15.23 -12.91
CA PHE A 491 11.66 16.60 -13.38
C PHE A 491 10.77 16.64 -14.61
N PHE A 492 9.88 17.61 -14.70
CA PHE A 492 8.89 17.74 -15.76
C PHE A 492 9.14 18.99 -16.59
N PHE A 493 8.98 18.87 -17.90
CA PHE A 493 9.30 19.93 -18.85
C PHE A 493 8.14 20.17 -19.83
N GLU A 494 8.16 21.35 -20.45
CA GLU A 494 7.35 21.68 -21.61
C GLU A 494 8.14 22.55 -22.59
N ILE A 495 7.57 22.81 -23.77
CA ILE A 495 8.22 23.57 -24.83
C ILE A 495 7.44 24.87 -25.03
N GLU A 496 8.12 26.02 -25.18
CA GLU A 496 7.47 27.35 -25.19
C GLU A 496 7.06 27.85 -26.59
N HIS A 497 7.90 27.69 -27.63
CA HIS A 497 7.71 28.37 -28.93
C HIS A 497 7.93 27.47 -30.17
N GLU A 498 7.04 27.60 -31.16
CA GLU A 498 7.05 26.82 -32.42
C GLU A 498 8.04 27.33 -33.50
N GLN A 499 8.64 28.52 -33.36
CA GLN A 499 9.30 29.22 -34.49
C GLN A 499 10.84 29.21 -34.48
N ASN A 500 11.51 28.89 -33.37
CA ASN A 500 12.98 29.01 -33.25
C ASN A 500 13.75 27.67 -33.28
N ALA A 501 13.12 26.56 -32.92
CA ALA A 501 13.76 25.26 -32.90
C ALA A 501 13.78 24.65 -34.31
N GLN A 502 14.94 24.68 -34.98
CA GLN A 502 15.10 23.97 -36.26
C GLN A 502 15.26 22.46 -36.01
N PRO A 503 14.64 21.58 -36.82
CA PRO A 503 14.91 20.15 -36.78
C PRO A 503 16.41 19.87 -36.84
N SER A 504 16.87 18.87 -36.09
CA SER A 504 18.29 18.51 -35.94
C SER A 504 19.17 19.49 -35.14
N SER A 505 18.67 20.67 -34.75
CA SER A 505 19.37 21.50 -33.76
C SER A 505 19.31 20.87 -32.37
N ALA A 506 20.34 21.10 -31.56
CA ALA A 506 20.42 20.54 -30.21
C ALA A 506 19.77 21.49 -29.19
N PHE A 507 19.10 20.90 -28.20
CA PHE A 507 18.75 21.58 -26.97
C PHE A 507 19.51 20.94 -25.80
N PHE A 508 19.64 21.71 -24.72
CA PHE A 508 20.47 21.35 -23.58
C PHE A 508 19.69 21.49 -22.28
N ILE A 509 19.94 20.57 -21.36
CA ILE A 509 19.46 20.63 -19.97
C ILE A 509 20.67 20.34 -19.08
N GLN A 510 20.91 21.20 -18.10
CA GLN A 510 21.99 21.06 -17.13
C GLN A 510 21.42 20.98 -15.72
N PHE A 511 21.79 19.92 -15.00
CA PHE A 511 21.51 19.74 -13.59
C PHE A 511 22.76 20.12 -12.79
N ILE A 512 22.61 21.05 -11.84
CA ILE A 512 23.67 21.55 -10.97
C ILE A 512 23.29 21.19 -9.53
N THR A 513 23.89 20.13 -9.00
CA THR A 513 23.62 19.64 -7.65
C THR A 513 24.74 20.08 -6.73
N LYS A 514 24.47 21.06 -5.88
CA LYS A 514 25.36 21.45 -4.78
C LYS A 514 24.97 20.67 -3.53
N TYR A 515 25.93 20.13 -2.80
CA TYR A 515 25.68 19.38 -1.58
C TYR A 515 26.89 19.41 -0.65
N ARG A 516 26.66 19.02 0.60
CA ARG A 516 27.69 18.92 1.62
C ARG A 516 27.98 17.45 1.95
N CYS A 517 29.26 17.10 1.99
CA CYS A 517 29.73 15.80 2.48
C CYS A 517 29.71 15.76 4.02
N SER A 518 29.79 14.57 4.60
CA SER A 518 29.83 14.38 6.05
C SER A 518 31.06 15.02 6.72
N ASN A 519 32.17 15.20 6.00
CA ASN A 519 33.33 15.98 6.43
C ASN A 519 33.15 17.51 6.31
N MET A 520 31.92 17.97 6.04
CA MET A 520 31.54 19.37 5.82
C MET A 520 32.14 20.03 4.57
N GLY A 521 32.86 19.27 3.74
CA GLY A 521 33.31 19.69 2.43
C GLY A 521 32.13 19.95 1.50
N LEU A 522 32.21 21.03 0.74
CA LEU A 522 31.16 21.43 -0.19
C LEU A 522 31.52 20.91 -1.59
N ARG A 523 30.61 20.16 -2.19
CA ARG A 523 30.75 19.67 -3.56
C ARG A 523 29.66 20.22 -4.45
N LYS A 524 29.95 20.28 -5.74
CA LYS A 524 28.96 20.63 -6.76
C LYS A 524 29.12 19.69 -7.94
N ARG A 525 28.11 18.86 -8.19
CA ARG A 525 28.06 17.98 -9.35
C ARG A 525 27.26 18.64 -10.47
N VAL A 526 27.79 18.58 -11.68
CA VAL A 526 27.20 19.19 -12.87
C VAL A 526 27.05 18.12 -13.93
N THR A 527 25.81 17.86 -14.34
CA THR A 527 25.47 16.95 -15.44
C THR A 527 24.84 17.76 -16.56
N THR A 528 25.42 17.72 -17.76
CA THR A 528 24.89 18.41 -18.94
C THR A 528 24.48 17.39 -19.99
N ALA A 529 23.20 17.35 -20.32
CA ALA A 529 22.66 16.49 -21.34
C ALA A 529 22.27 17.30 -22.58
N ALA A 530 22.56 16.73 -23.75
CA ALA A 530 22.17 17.26 -25.05
C ALA A 530 21.27 16.27 -25.77
N ARG A 531 20.19 16.76 -26.36
CA ARG A 531 19.30 16.00 -27.25
C ARG A 531 18.97 16.86 -28.47
N ARG A 532 18.46 16.23 -29.53
CA ARG A 532 18.11 16.93 -30.77
C ARG A 532 16.61 17.12 -30.88
N TRP A 533 16.22 18.26 -31.44
CA TRP A 533 14.87 18.48 -31.89
C TRP A 533 14.55 17.59 -33.09
N VAL A 534 13.39 16.95 -33.05
CA VAL A 534 12.91 16.13 -34.17
C VAL A 534 11.79 16.83 -34.92
N GLY A 535 11.79 16.64 -36.25
CA GLY A 535 10.77 17.16 -37.14
C GLY A 535 9.42 16.48 -36.93
N LYS A 536 8.38 17.06 -37.56
CA LYS A 536 7.02 16.53 -37.46
C LYS A 536 6.94 15.08 -37.96
N HIS A 537 6.22 14.23 -37.23
CA HIS A 537 6.04 12.81 -37.56
C HIS A 537 7.35 12.01 -37.71
N SER A 538 8.44 12.43 -37.07
CA SER A 538 9.70 11.69 -37.14
C SER A 538 9.56 10.31 -36.47
N PRO A 539 10.02 9.22 -37.11
CA PRO A 539 10.07 7.89 -36.48
C PRO A 539 10.99 7.88 -35.25
N GLU A 540 11.90 8.86 -35.14
CA GLU A 540 12.80 9.02 -33.98
C GLU A 540 12.04 9.30 -32.67
N ILE A 541 10.80 9.82 -32.73
CA ILE A 541 9.95 10.00 -31.54
C ILE A 541 9.62 8.63 -30.95
N ALA A 542 9.16 7.69 -31.78
CA ALA A 542 8.81 6.36 -31.32
C ALA A 542 10.04 5.54 -30.91
N SER A 543 11.17 5.69 -31.63
CA SER A 543 12.42 5.04 -31.22
C SER A 543 13.03 5.62 -29.94
N GLY A 544 12.67 6.86 -29.60
CA GLY A 544 13.15 7.57 -28.41
C GLY A 544 12.28 7.40 -27.17
N PHE A 545 11.20 6.61 -27.22
CA PHE A 545 10.38 6.35 -26.04
C PHE A 545 11.03 5.31 -25.13
N ASP A 546 11.20 5.67 -23.87
CA ASP A 546 11.68 4.75 -22.82
C ASP A 546 10.47 4.33 -21.97
N GLN A 547 9.92 3.15 -22.26
CA GLN A 547 8.75 2.62 -21.57
C GLN A 547 8.95 2.40 -20.06
N GLU A 548 10.18 2.14 -19.63
CA GLU A 548 10.53 1.90 -18.23
C GLU A 548 10.55 3.20 -17.43
N ALA A 549 11.22 4.23 -17.97
CA ALA A 549 11.23 5.56 -17.38
C ALA A 549 9.83 6.18 -17.41
N ALA A 550 9.10 6.01 -18.51
CA ALA A 550 7.71 6.47 -18.64
C ALA A 550 6.79 5.81 -17.61
N ALA A 551 6.89 4.50 -17.40
CA ALA A 551 6.09 3.79 -16.39
C ALA A 551 6.41 4.30 -14.97
N SER A 552 7.68 4.50 -14.65
CA SER A 552 8.12 5.03 -13.35
C SER A 552 7.60 6.45 -13.11
N VAL A 553 7.67 7.32 -14.12
CA VAL A 553 7.14 8.69 -14.05
C VAL A 553 5.62 8.70 -13.89
N MET A 554 4.91 7.85 -14.63
CA MET A 554 3.47 7.71 -14.54
C MET A 554 3.02 7.17 -13.18
N ALA A 555 3.79 6.25 -12.59
CA ALA A 555 3.57 5.77 -11.23
C ALA A 555 3.72 6.90 -10.20
N ARG A 556 4.75 7.75 -10.32
CA ARG A 556 4.94 8.95 -9.48
C ARG A 556 3.79 9.97 -9.63
N LEU A 557 3.34 10.21 -10.86
CA LEU A 557 2.18 11.06 -11.11
C LEU A 557 0.89 10.47 -10.51
N ALA A 558 0.71 9.16 -10.59
CA ALA A 558 -0.45 8.48 -10.01
C ALA A 558 -0.48 8.62 -8.48
N ILE A 559 0.63 8.35 -7.77
CA ILE A 559 0.68 8.52 -6.32
C ILE A 559 0.51 9.98 -5.90
N HIS A 560 1.04 10.94 -6.68
CA HIS A 560 0.85 12.36 -6.43
C HIS A 560 -0.62 12.76 -6.59
N LYS A 561 -1.30 12.26 -7.63
CA LYS A 561 -2.75 12.47 -7.82
C LYS A 561 -3.58 11.79 -6.72
N ALA A 562 -3.17 10.63 -6.24
CA ALA A 562 -3.84 9.89 -5.17
C ALA A 562 -3.73 10.55 -3.79
N GLN A 563 -2.93 11.61 -3.63
CA GLN A 563 -2.92 12.42 -2.41
C GLN A 563 -4.15 13.33 -2.29
N ARG A 564 -4.76 13.69 -3.43
CA ARG A 564 -5.89 14.65 -3.48
C ARG A 564 -7.18 14.04 -4.04
N ASN A 565 -7.07 12.93 -4.75
CA ASN A 565 -8.19 12.26 -5.41
C ASN A 565 -8.31 10.82 -4.91
N LEU A 566 -9.48 10.24 -5.08
CA LEU A 566 -9.73 8.83 -4.76
C LEU A 566 -8.93 7.94 -5.71
N ALA A 567 -8.50 6.78 -5.20
CA ALA A 567 -7.76 5.79 -5.98
C ALA A 567 -8.50 5.44 -7.29
N GLU A 568 -9.82 5.27 -7.22
CA GLU A 568 -10.68 4.98 -8.36
C GLU A 568 -10.56 6.00 -9.51
N ASP A 569 -10.55 7.28 -9.16
CA ASP A 569 -10.44 8.36 -10.15
C ASP A 569 -9.03 8.44 -10.76
N VAL A 570 -8.00 8.12 -9.98
CA VAL A 570 -6.63 8.03 -10.46
C VAL A 570 -6.47 6.84 -11.40
N ILE A 571 -7.06 5.69 -11.07
CA ILE A 571 -7.08 4.50 -11.93
C ILE A 571 -7.78 4.84 -13.26
N ARG A 572 -8.98 5.46 -13.23
CA ARG A 572 -9.66 5.93 -14.46
C ARG A 572 -8.81 6.89 -15.28
N TRP A 573 -8.05 7.78 -14.62
CA TRP A 573 -7.11 8.67 -15.31
C TRP A 573 -5.97 7.89 -15.97
N LEU A 574 -5.37 6.91 -15.29
CA LEU A 574 -4.34 6.04 -15.86
C LEU A 574 -4.87 5.29 -17.08
N ASP A 575 -6.04 4.71 -16.97
CA ASP A 575 -6.66 3.90 -18.01
C ASP A 575 -7.03 4.72 -19.24
N LYS A 576 -7.61 5.92 -19.03
CA LYS A 576 -7.85 6.89 -20.11
C LYS A 576 -6.55 7.31 -20.80
N THR A 577 -5.49 7.52 -20.02
CA THR A 577 -4.17 7.89 -20.53
C THR A 577 -3.58 6.74 -21.37
N LEU A 578 -3.68 5.50 -20.90
CA LEU A 578 -3.22 4.32 -21.62
C LEU A 578 -4.00 4.09 -22.93
N ILE A 579 -5.33 4.27 -22.93
CA ILE A 579 -6.13 4.16 -24.16
C ILE A 579 -5.70 5.22 -25.19
N GLN A 580 -5.47 6.46 -24.75
CA GLN A 580 -4.99 7.53 -25.63
C GLN A 580 -3.61 7.20 -26.21
N PHE A 581 -2.72 6.67 -25.38
CA PHE A 581 -1.39 6.22 -25.78
C PHE A 581 -1.46 5.09 -26.82
N ALA A 582 -2.22 4.03 -26.53
CA ALA A 582 -2.41 2.89 -27.43
C ALA A 582 -3.05 3.31 -28.76
N SER A 583 -4.04 4.21 -28.74
CA SER A 583 -4.66 4.75 -29.95
C SER A 583 -3.69 5.58 -30.80
N LYS A 584 -2.66 6.18 -30.18
CA LYS A 584 -1.71 7.07 -30.85
C LYS A 584 -0.52 6.32 -31.45
N PHE A 585 0.00 5.34 -30.73
CA PHE A 585 1.26 4.64 -31.05
C PHE A 585 1.06 3.19 -31.50
N GLY A 586 -0.17 2.67 -31.43
CA GLY A 586 -0.51 1.36 -31.98
C GLY A 586 -0.74 1.39 -33.48
N ASP A 587 -0.32 0.32 -34.15
CA ASP A 587 -0.64 0.05 -35.55
C ASP A 587 -1.89 -0.83 -35.59
N TYR A 588 -2.94 -0.39 -36.28
CA TYR A 588 -4.21 -1.12 -36.38
C TYR A 588 -5.06 -0.70 -37.57
N ALA A 589 -5.94 -1.59 -38.01
CA ALA A 589 -7.10 -1.28 -38.82
C ALA A 589 -8.25 -0.79 -37.92
N GLN A 590 -8.93 0.28 -38.32
CA GLN A 590 -10.02 0.85 -37.53
C GLN A 590 -11.14 -0.17 -37.28
N GLU A 591 -11.66 -0.18 -36.06
CA GLU A 591 -12.73 -1.07 -35.62
C GLU A 591 -12.39 -2.59 -35.70
N ASP A 592 -11.13 -2.97 -35.93
CA ASP A 592 -10.64 -4.35 -35.89
C ASP A 592 -9.59 -4.55 -34.78
N PRO A 593 -9.99 -5.04 -33.59
CA PRO A 593 -9.08 -5.24 -32.46
C PRO A 593 -7.98 -6.25 -32.75
N SER A 594 -8.23 -7.24 -33.62
CA SER A 594 -7.28 -8.33 -33.90
C SER A 594 -6.03 -7.85 -34.65
N SER A 595 -6.17 -6.75 -35.39
CA SER A 595 -5.11 -6.08 -36.13
C SER A 595 -4.13 -5.28 -35.25
N PHE A 596 -4.48 -5.00 -33.99
CA PHE A 596 -3.72 -4.10 -33.14
C PHE A 596 -2.35 -4.67 -32.78
N ARG A 597 -1.30 -3.88 -33.01
CA ARG A 597 0.09 -4.19 -32.64
C ARG A 597 0.78 -2.96 -32.05
N LEU A 598 1.70 -3.20 -31.11
CA LEU A 598 2.62 -2.20 -30.58
C LEU A 598 4.05 -2.60 -30.94
N SER A 599 4.88 -1.61 -31.25
CA SER A 599 6.32 -1.85 -31.46
C SER A 599 6.99 -2.26 -30.13
N THR A 600 8.18 -2.85 -30.23
CA THR A 600 8.96 -3.36 -29.08
C THR A 600 9.25 -2.31 -28.02
N ASN A 601 9.38 -1.04 -28.42
CA ASN A 601 9.64 0.07 -27.49
C ASN A 601 8.41 0.45 -26.66
N PHE A 602 7.21 0.02 -27.08
CA PHE A 602 5.94 0.32 -26.43
C PHE A 602 5.27 -0.89 -25.78
N SER A 603 5.69 -2.11 -26.13
CA SER A 603 4.92 -3.33 -25.85
C SER A 603 4.80 -3.68 -24.36
N LEU A 604 5.76 -3.26 -23.51
CA LEU A 604 5.72 -3.50 -22.07
C LEU A 604 4.95 -2.41 -21.32
N TYR A 605 4.78 -1.22 -21.90
CA TYR A 605 4.10 -0.11 -21.23
C TYR A 605 2.67 -0.44 -20.77
N PRO A 606 1.80 -1.09 -21.59
CA PRO A 606 0.49 -1.56 -21.10
C PRO A 606 0.57 -2.54 -19.93
N GLN A 607 1.57 -3.43 -19.93
CA GLN A 607 1.80 -4.40 -18.85
C GLN A 607 2.19 -3.69 -17.55
N PHE A 608 3.07 -2.69 -17.61
CA PHE A 608 3.39 -1.87 -16.44
C PHE A 608 2.16 -1.14 -15.89
N MET A 609 1.31 -0.59 -16.77
CA MET A 609 0.07 0.07 -16.33
C MET A 609 -0.93 -0.91 -15.71
N TYR A 610 -0.99 -2.15 -16.20
CA TYR A 610 -1.79 -3.24 -15.61
C TYR A 610 -1.35 -3.58 -14.18
N TYR A 611 -0.04 -3.70 -13.93
CA TYR A 611 0.44 -3.97 -12.57
C TYR A 611 0.35 -2.73 -11.67
N LEU A 612 0.61 -1.53 -12.18
CA LEU A 612 0.49 -0.28 -11.42
C LEU A 612 -0.93 -0.08 -10.86
N ARG A 613 -1.97 -0.26 -11.67
CA ARG A 613 -3.36 -0.03 -11.25
C ARG A 613 -3.85 -0.99 -10.15
N ARG A 614 -3.29 -2.20 -10.08
CA ARG A 614 -3.60 -3.22 -9.05
C ARG A 614 -2.56 -3.31 -7.93
N SER A 615 -1.54 -2.45 -7.98
CA SER A 615 -0.52 -2.38 -6.96
C SER A 615 -1.08 -1.73 -5.68
N GLN A 616 -0.42 -2.01 -4.56
CA GLN A 616 -0.71 -1.39 -3.25
C GLN A 616 -0.50 0.13 -3.21
N PHE A 617 0.05 0.73 -4.28
CA PHE A 617 0.13 2.18 -4.41
C PHE A 617 -1.24 2.79 -4.73
N MET A 618 -2.06 2.08 -5.50
CA MET A 618 -3.37 2.52 -6.00
C MET A 618 -4.50 1.77 -5.28
N ASP A 619 -4.51 0.44 -5.37
CA ASP A 619 -5.48 -0.38 -4.65
C ASP A 619 -5.00 -0.60 -3.21
N VAL A 620 -5.57 0.18 -2.31
CA VAL A 620 -5.19 0.19 -0.89
C VAL A 620 -5.96 -0.84 -0.06
N PHE A 621 -6.74 -1.72 -0.71
CA PHE A 621 -7.41 -2.81 -0.01
C PHE A 621 -6.38 -3.72 0.68
N ASN A 622 -6.70 -4.16 1.90
CA ASN A 622 -5.79 -4.97 2.74
C ASN A 622 -4.42 -4.32 3.02
N SER A 623 -4.34 -2.99 2.98
CA SER A 623 -3.19 -2.20 3.46
C SER A 623 -3.67 -1.15 4.45
N THR A 624 -2.85 -0.83 5.44
CA THR A 624 -3.12 0.28 6.35
C THR A 624 -2.74 1.64 5.72
N PRO A 625 -3.29 2.76 6.22
CA PRO A 625 -2.81 4.10 5.86
C PRO A 625 -1.29 4.27 6.02
N ASP A 626 -0.71 3.74 7.09
CA ASP A 626 0.73 3.83 7.37
C ASP A 626 1.58 3.05 6.36
N GLU A 627 1.21 1.81 6.03
CA GLU A 627 1.88 1.02 5.00
C GLU A 627 1.82 1.70 3.63
N THR A 628 0.63 2.21 3.26
CA THR A 628 0.46 2.94 1.99
C THR A 628 1.33 4.18 1.94
N ALA A 629 1.46 4.90 3.06
CA ALA A 629 2.34 6.06 3.15
C ALA A 629 3.80 5.69 2.96
N PHE A 630 4.26 4.60 3.60
CA PHE A 630 5.61 4.05 3.43
C PHE A 630 5.89 3.63 1.98
N PHE A 631 5.00 2.85 1.37
CA PHE A 631 5.15 2.40 -0.02
C PHE A 631 5.25 3.57 -0.98
N ARG A 632 4.35 4.55 -0.87
CA ARG A 632 4.35 5.74 -1.73
C ARG A 632 5.59 6.62 -1.53
N LEU A 633 6.11 6.71 -0.30
CA LEU A 633 7.34 7.45 -0.01
C LEU A 633 8.54 6.78 -0.71
N MET A 634 8.64 5.45 -0.63
CA MET A 634 9.72 4.70 -1.28
C MET A 634 9.67 4.82 -2.81
N LEU A 635 8.50 4.67 -3.43
CA LEU A 635 8.32 4.83 -4.88
C LEU A 635 8.71 6.24 -5.38
N ASN A 636 8.46 7.27 -4.57
CA ASN A 636 8.81 8.64 -4.93
C ASN A 636 10.31 8.96 -4.77
N ARG A 637 11.08 8.08 -4.11
CA ARG A 637 12.51 8.25 -3.82
C ARG A 637 13.40 7.43 -4.74
N GLU A 638 12.97 6.25 -5.17
CA GLU A 638 13.81 5.27 -5.88
C GLU A 638 13.96 5.52 -7.38
N GLY A 639 15.07 5.02 -7.97
CA GLY A 639 15.36 5.10 -9.41
C GLY A 639 14.41 4.27 -10.29
N VAL A 640 14.64 4.27 -11.60
CA VAL A 640 13.77 3.58 -12.59
C VAL A 640 13.68 2.08 -12.30
N VAL A 641 14.82 1.40 -12.16
CA VAL A 641 14.85 -0.06 -11.94
C VAL A 641 14.07 -0.47 -10.68
N ASN A 642 14.35 0.16 -9.55
CA ASN A 642 13.66 -0.15 -8.28
C ASN A 642 12.17 0.25 -8.32
N SER A 643 11.82 1.36 -9.00
CA SER A 643 10.41 1.74 -9.22
C SER A 643 9.67 0.70 -10.05
N LEU A 644 10.34 0.08 -11.04
CA LEU A 644 9.74 -0.99 -11.82
C LEU A 644 9.56 -2.27 -11.00
N ILE A 645 10.55 -2.69 -10.22
CA ILE A 645 10.43 -3.87 -9.33
C ILE A 645 9.25 -3.69 -8.35
N MET A 646 9.06 -2.46 -7.84
CA MET A 646 7.91 -2.10 -7.02
C MET A 646 6.56 -2.20 -7.74
N VAL A 647 6.51 -1.77 -9.00
CA VAL A 647 5.28 -1.77 -9.82
C VAL A 647 4.96 -3.17 -10.33
N GLN A 648 5.93 -3.81 -10.98
CA GLN A 648 5.89 -5.17 -11.51
C GLN A 648 7.05 -5.97 -10.89
N PRO A 649 6.78 -6.74 -9.82
CA PRO A 649 7.75 -7.63 -9.19
C PRO A 649 8.42 -8.59 -10.18
N THR A 650 9.65 -8.99 -9.87
CA THR A 650 10.39 -9.98 -10.64
C THR A 650 10.22 -11.38 -10.06
N LEU A 651 10.21 -12.40 -10.91
CA LEU A 651 10.08 -13.80 -10.53
C LEU A 651 11.15 -14.62 -11.26
N PHE A 652 12.00 -15.32 -10.51
CA PHE A 652 13.02 -16.23 -11.03
C PHE A 652 12.68 -17.68 -10.68
N GLN A 653 12.90 -18.59 -11.62
CA GLN A 653 12.71 -20.01 -11.44
C GLN A 653 14.06 -20.73 -11.34
N TYR A 654 14.16 -21.62 -10.36
CA TYR A 654 15.30 -22.50 -10.12
C TYR A 654 14.80 -23.94 -10.30
N SER A 655 15.47 -24.71 -11.16
CA SER A 655 15.20 -26.12 -11.38
C SER A 655 16.51 -26.89 -11.57
N PHE A 656 16.42 -28.21 -11.75
CA PHE A 656 17.60 -29.03 -12.07
C PHE A 656 18.12 -28.83 -13.50
N ASP A 657 17.33 -28.21 -14.38
CA ASP A 657 17.57 -28.17 -15.81
C ASP A 657 18.46 -27.00 -16.27
N GLY A 658 18.94 -26.16 -15.35
CA GLY A 658 19.79 -25.04 -15.71
C GLY A 658 19.98 -23.98 -14.64
N PRO A 659 20.66 -22.86 -14.99
CA PRO A 659 20.79 -21.70 -14.11
C PRO A 659 19.43 -21.03 -13.87
N PRO A 660 19.32 -20.11 -12.89
CA PRO A 660 18.08 -19.39 -12.61
C PRO A 660 17.59 -18.61 -13.84
N VAL A 661 16.31 -18.71 -14.16
CA VAL A 661 15.71 -18.06 -15.35
C VAL A 661 14.57 -17.14 -14.91
N PRO A 662 14.48 -15.90 -15.43
CA PRO A 662 13.32 -15.04 -15.19
C PRO A 662 12.07 -15.64 -15.86
N VAL A 663 10.98 -15.72 -15.12
CA VAL A 663 9.68 -16.25 -15.58
C VAL A 663 8.60 -15.17 -15.48
N VAL A 664 7.48 -15.39 -16.19
CA VAL A 664 6.36 -14.46 -16.16
C VAL A 664 5.74 -14.40 -14.76
N LEU A 665 5.32 -13.21 -14.33
CA LEU A 665 4.65 -13.00 -13.05
C LEU A 665 3.19 -13.44 -13.12
N ASP A 666 2.99 -14.75 -13.22
CA ASP A 666 1.74 -15.43 -13.52
C ASP A 666 1.60 -16.72 -12.70
N VAL A 667 0.37 -17.13 -12.43
CA VAL A 667 0.06 -18.41 -11.74
C VAL A 667 0.63 -19.61 -12.50
N CYS A 668 0.71 -19.56 -13.84
CA CYS A 668 1.27 -20.65 -14.64
C CYS A 668 2.76 -20.93 -14.35
N SER A 669 3.48 -20.00 -13.72
CA SER A 669 4.88 -20.19 -13.33
C SER A 669 5.04 -21.04 -12.06
N ILE A 670 3.95 -21.32 -11.34
CA ILE A 670 3.99 -22.21 -10.17
C ILE A 670 3.97 -23.66 -10.66
N SER A 671 4.99 -24.43 -10.28
CA SER A 671 5.09 -25.86 -10.56
C SER A 671 5.59 -26.63 -9.33
N PRO A 672 5.20 -27.92 -9.15
CA PRO A 672 5.59 -28.72 -7.98
C PRO A 672 7.10 -28.91 -7.81
N ASP A 673 7.85 -28.91 -8.90
CA ASP A 673 9.25 -29.34 -9.01
C ASP A 673 10.25 -28.20 -9.17
N VAL A 674 9.81 -26.95 -9.00
CA VAL A 674 10.66 -25.77 -9.10
C VAL A 674 10.68 -24.96 -7.80
N ILE A 675 11.70 -24.12 -7.64
CA ILE A 675 11.75 -23.09 -6.59
C ILE A 675 11.61 -21.73 -7.28
N LEU A 676 10.80 -20.85 -6.71
CA LEU A 676 10.63 -19.50 -7.22
C LEU A 676 11.24 -18.49 -6.24
N LEU A 677 12.03 -17.54 -6.76
CA LEU A 677 12.48 -16.36 -6.04
C LEU A 677 11.69 -15.15 -6.56
N PHE A 678 10.82 -14.63 -5.70
CA PHE A 678 9.99 -13.46 -5.99
C PHE A 678 10.56 -12.23 -5.28
N ASP A 679 10.73 -11.14 -6.02
CA ASP A 679 11.22 -9.87 -5.50
C ASP A 679 10.26 -8.73 -5.87
N SER A 680 9.66 -8.12 -4.85
CA SER A 680 8.70 -7.01 -4.96
C SER A 680 9.24 -5.69 -4.43
N PHE A 681 10.56 -5.56 -4.29
CA PHE A 681 11.24 -4.51 -3.55
C PHE A 681 11.06 -4.61 -2.02
N PHE A 682 9.82 -4.70 -1.53
CA PHE A 682 9.48 -4.73 -0.10
C PHE A 682 9.53 -6.13 0.52
N TYR A 683 9.20 -7.15 -0.27
CA TYR A 683 9.27 -8.56 0.12
C TYR A 683 10.15 -9.34 -0.85
N VAL A 684 10.98 -10.21 -0.29
CA VAL A 684 11.70 -11.25 -1.03
C VAL A 684 11.12 -12.59 -0.57
N VAL A 685 10.53 -13.35 -1.48
CA VAL A 685 9.83 -14.60 -1.17
C VAL A 685 10.52 -15.76 -1.88
N ILE A 686 10.98 -16.75 -1.11
CA ILE A 686 11.45 -18.04 -1.64
C ILE A 686 10.28 -19.02 -1.51
N HIS A 687 9.72 -19.41 -2.64
CA HIS A 687 8.59 -20.32 -2.73
C HIS A 687 9.04 -21.70 -3.23
N TYR A 688 8.88 -22.72 -2.39
CA TYR A 688 9.23 -24.09 -2.70
C TYR A 688 8.03 -24.84 -3.27
N GLY A 689 8.14 -25.35 -4.51
CA GLY A 689 7.13 -26.24 -5.09
C GLY A 689 6.86 -27.46 -4.22
N SER A 690 5.64 -28.01 -4.29
CA SER A 690 5.19 -29.09 -3.40
C SER A 690 6.11 -30.32 -3.40
N LYS A 691 6.67 -30.72 -4.55
CA LYS A 691 7.61 -31.84 -4.67
C LYS A 691 8.97 -31.51 -4.05
N ILE A 692 9.49 -30.30 -4.29
CA ILE A 692 10.71 -29.80 -3.66
C ILE A 692 10.57 -29.77 -2.13
N ALA A 693 9.45 -29.25 -1.64
CA ALA A 693 9.14 -29.18 -0.22
C ALA A 693 9.05 -30.57 0.42
N GLN A 694 8.47 -31.56 -0.29
CA GLN A 694 8.44 -32.96 0.15
C GLN A 694 9.86 -33.55 0.26
N TRP A 695 10.71 -33.38 -0.75
CA TRP A 695 12.09 -33.88 -0.72
C TRP A 695 12.93 -33.25 0.40
N ARG A 696 12.75 -31.96 0.66
CA ARG A 696 13.39 -31.29 1.80
C ARG A 696 12.90 -31.84 3.14
N LYS A 697 11.59 -32.13 3.28
CA LYS A 697 11.02 -32.75 4.50
C LYS A 697 11.52 -34.19 4.71
N LEU A 698 11.78 -34.93 3.64
CA LEU A 698 12.40 -36.26 3.68
C LEU A 698 13.92 -36.23 3.96
N GLY A 699 14.53 -35.04 3.99
CA GLY A 699 15.94 -34.86 4.34
C GLY A 699 16.92 -35.22 3.23
N TYR A 700 16.48 -35.24 1.97
CA TYR A 700 17.36 -35.56 0.83
C TYR A 700 18.51 -34.56 0.67
N ASP A 701 18.35 -33.33 1.14
CA ASP A 701 19.40 -32.30 1.18
C ASP A 701 20.58 -32.65 2.09
N ARG A 702 20.39 -33.59 3.03
CA ARG A 702 21.42 -34.06 3.97
C ARG A 702 22.14 -35.31 3.49
N ASP A 703 21.61 -35.98 2.48
CA ASP A 703 22.21 -37.17 1.90
C ASP A 703 23.35 -36.78 0.95
N PRO A 704 24.60 -37.24 1.17
CA PRO A 704 25.71 -36.97 0.25
C PRO A 704 25.46 -37.43 -1.20
N SER A 705 24.57 -38.40 -1.43
CA SER A 705 24.20 -38.86 -2.77
C SER A 705 23.32 -37.87 -3.54
N HIS A 706 22.74 -36.88 -2.86
CA HIS A 706 21.82 -35.88 -3.41
C HIS A 706 22.38 -34.45 -3.28
N GLU A 707 23.70 -34.27 -3.43
CA GLU A 707 24.37 -32.95 -3.37
C GLU A 707 23.78 -31.92 -4.35
N SER A 708 23.29 -32.35 -5.52
CA SER A 708 22.63 -31.46 -6.49
C SER A 708 21.34 -30.83 -5.93
N PHE A 709 20.58 -31.57 -5.13
CA PHE A 709 19.36 -31.05 -4.48
C PHE A 709 19.70 -30.04 -3.39
N LYS A 710 20.76 -30.29 -2.62
CA LYS A 710 21.29 -29.32 -1.65
C LYS A 710 21.68 -28.00 -2.34
N LYS A 711 22.43 -28.08 -3.44
CA LYS A 711 22.81 -26.89 -4.24
C LYS A 711 21.61 -26.14 -4.80
N LEU A 712 20.56 -26.86 -5.22
CA LEU A 712 19.32 -26.26 -5.71
C LEU A 712 18.61 -25.46 -4.60
N LEU A 713 18.63 -25.93 -3.35
CA LEU A 713 18.05 -25.20 -2.21
C LEU A 713 18.89 -23.99 -1.80
N GLU A 714 20.23 -24.08 -1.87
CA GLU A 714 21.15 -23.01 -1.47
C GLU A 714 21.16 -21.82 -2.46
N ALA A 715 21.04 -22.08 -3.77
CA ALA A 715 21.11 -21.05 -4.80
C ALA A 715 20.12 -19.87 -4.62
N PRO A 716 18.79 -20.08 -4.46
CA PRO A 716 17.86 -18.98 -4.25
C PRO A 716 18.03 -18.30 -2.88
N GLU A 717 18.60 -18.98 -1.88
CA GLU A 717 18.91 -18.36 -0.60
C GLU A 717 20.07 -17.37 -0.71
N LEU A 718 21.14 -17.72 -1.44
CA LEU A 718 22.26 -16.83 -1.72
C LEU A 718 21.80 -15.58 -2.50
N ASP A 719 21.01 -15.77 -3.55
CA ASP A 719 20.49 -14.66 -4.36
C ASP A 719 19.55 -13.76 -3.52
N ALA A 720 18.70 -14.36 -2.68
CA ALA A 720 17.85 -13.60 -1.76
C ALA A 720 18.67 -12.80 -0.73
N GLU A 721 19.72 -13.39 -0.16
CA GLU A 721 20.61 -12.71 0.78
C GLU A 721 21.34 -11.53 0.13
N GLN A 722 21.76 -11.67 -1.12
CA GLN A 722 22.35 -10.57 -1.88
C GLN A 722 21.35 -9.41 -2.07
N LEU A 723 20.11 -9.71 -2.48
CA LEU A 723 19.06 -8.70 -2.62
C LEU A 723 18.77 -7.97 -1.29
N VAL A 724 18.74 -8.72 -0.18
CA VAL A 724 18.53 -8.20 1.18
C VAL A 724 19.69 -7.30 1.61
N ALA A 725 20.94 -7.64 1.25
CA ALA A 725 22.13 -6.89 1.62
C ALA A 725 22.28 -5.56 0.84
N GLU A 726 21.91 -5.54 -0.44
CA GLU A 726 22.07 -4.36 -1.30
C GLU A 726 20.95 -3.30 -1.13
N ARG A 727 19.80 -3.68 -0.58
CA ARG A 727 18.58 -2.85 -0.54
C ARG A 727 18.35 -2.17 0.81
N VAL A 728 17.99 -0.88 0.74
CA VAL A 728 17.59 -0.08 1.90
C VAL A 728 16.33 0.72 1.55
N PRO A 729 15.21 0.57 2.29
CA PRO A 729 15.04 -0.28 3.48
C PRO A 729 15.16 -1.77 3.14
N VAL A 730 15.63 -2.54 4.12
CA VAL A 730 15.83 -3.98 3.98
C VAL A 730 14.48 -4.66 3.76
N PRO A 731 14.32 -5.53 2.75
CA PRO A 731 13.05 -6.21 2.49
C PRO A 731 12.75 -7.29 3.54
N LYS A 732 11.46 -7.60 3.72
CA LYS A 732 11.04 -8.75 4.53
C LYS A 732 11.29 -10.05 3.73
N LEU A 733 12.18 -10.90 4.23
CA LEU A 733 12.46 -12.21 3.66
C LEU A 733 11.43 -13.23 4.15
N VAL A 734 10.76 -13.91 3.22
CA VAL A 734 9.75 -14.94 3.50
C VAL A 734 10.16 -16.23 2.81
N LYS A 735 10.19 -17.34 3.55
CA LYS A 735 10.40 -18.69 3.01
C LYS A 735 9.11 -19.47 3.18
N CYS A 736 8.56 -20.05 2.11
CA CYS A 736 7.26 -20.70 2.16
C CYS A 736 7.14 -21.89 1.21
N ASP A 737 6.34 -22.89 1.58
CA ASP A 737 6.00 -24.04 0.73
C ASP A 737 4.72 -23.74 -0.07
N GLN A 738 4.55 -24.39 -1.21
CA GLN A 738 3.29 -24.41 -1.95
C GLN A 738 2.14 -24.84 -1.02
N HIS A 739 1.02 -24.12 -1.07
CA HIS A 739 -0.17 -24.26 -0.21
C HIS A 739 0.01 -23.88 1.28
N SER A 740 1.18 -23.37 1.68
CA SER A 740 1.33 -22.79 3.02
C SER A 740 0.70 -21.39 3.11
N SER A 741 0.33 -20.95 4.31
CA SER A 741 -0.31 -19.65 4.52
C SER A 741 0.55 -18.46 4.05
N GLN A 742 1.88 -18.57 4.13
CA GLN A 742 2.82 -17.54 3.71
C GLN A 742 2.96 -17.46 2.17
N ALA A 743 2.53 -18.48 1.42
CA ALA A 743 2.53 -18.43 -0.05
C ALA A 743 1.63 -17.31 -0.61
N ARG A 744 0.68 -16.81 0.18
CA ARG A 744 -0.18 -15.66 -0.18
C ARG A 744 0.60 -14.40 -0.54
N PHE A 745 1.81 -14.21 0.00
CA PHE A 745 2.68 -13.07 -0.37
C PHE A 745 3.09 -13.09 -1.84
N LEU A 746 3.20 -14.30 -2.43
CA LEU A 746 3.41 -14.50 -3.86
C LEU A 746 2.08 -14.46 -4.62
N LEU A 747 1.11 -15.29 -4.23
CA LEU A 747 -0.14 -15.49 -4.98
C LEU A 747 -0.93 -14.20 -5.21
N ALA A 748 -0.98 -13.30 -4.20
CA ALA A 748 -1.69 -12.03 -4.30
C ALA A 748 -1.10 -11.06 -5.35
N LYS A 749 0.13 -11.31 -5.83
CA LYS A 749 0.85 -10.45 -6.77
C LYS A 749 0.92 -11.06 -8.18
N LEU A 750 0.53 -12.32 -8.36
CA LEU A 750 0.55 -13.00 -9.66
C LEU A 750 -0.61 -12.54 -10.56
N ASN A 751 -0.39 -12.64 -11.87
CA ASN A 751 -1.47 -12.54 -12.84
C ASN A 751 -2.41 -13.77 -12.73
N PRO A 752 -3.73 -13.59 -12.53
CA PRO A 752 -4.68 -14.68 -12.43
C PRO A 752 -5.12 -15.18 -13.82
N SER A 753 -4.21 -15.79 -14.57
CA SER A 753 -4.52 -16.39 -15.88
C SER A 753 -5.41 -17.64 -15.76
N VAL A 754 -5.27 -18.37 -14.64
CA VAL A 754 -6.08 -19.53 -14.27
C VAL A 754 -6.81 -19.21 -12.97
N THR A 755 -8.15 -19.15 -13.04
CA THR A 755 -9.04 -18.86 -11.91
C THR A 755 -10.08 -19.97 -11.72
N GLN A 756 -10.88 -19.88 -10.66
CA GLN A 756 -12.00 -20.77 -10.38
C GLN A 756 -13.04 -20.86 -11.52
N ASN A 757 -13.05 -19.88 -12.43
CA ASN A 757 -13.96 -19.84 -13.58
C ASN A 757 -13.34 -20.45 -14.86
N SER A 758 -12.05 -20.79 -14.83
CA SER A 758 -11.35 -21.41 -15.97
C SER A 758 -11.68 -22.89 -16.10
N THR A 759 -11.65 -23.43 -17.32
CA THR A 759 -11.78 -24.88 -17.55
C THR A 759 -10.60 -25.61 -16.88
N HIS A 760 -10.89 -26.37 -15.83
CA HIS A 760 -9.86 -27.08 -15.05
C HIS A 760 -8.98 -27.94 -15.94
N THR A 761 -7.67 -27.67 -15.88
CA THR A 761 -6.63 -28.54 -16.42
C THR A 761 -5.96 -29.22 -15.22
N GLU A 762 -5.94 -30.56 -15.17
CA GLU A 762 -5.40 -31.30 -14.02
C GLU A 762 -3.96 -30.87 -13.71
N GLY A 763 -3.70 -30.47 -12.45
CA GLY A 763 -2.36 -30.12 -11.95
C GLY A 763 -1.96 -28.63 -12.01
N SER A 764 -2.81 -27.74 -12.52
CA SER A 764 -2.52 -26.29 -12.53
C SER A 764 -2.90 -25.62 -11.20
N GLU A 765 -2.04 -24.74 -10.68
CA GLU A 765 -2.37 -23.88 -9.53
C GLU A 765 -3.48 -22.89 -9.93
N ILE A 766 -4.43 -22.62 -9.02
CA ILE A 766 -5.59 -21.78 -9.28
C ILE A 766 -5.60 -20.61 -8.30
N ILE A 767 -5.73 -19.39 -8.80
CA ILE A 767 -5.94 -18.22 -7.95
C ILE A 767 -7.44 -17.96 -7.82
N PHE A 768 -7.93 -17.98 -6.58
CA PHE A 768 -9.31 -17.61 -6.26
C PHE A 768 -9.45 -16.09 -6.23
N THR A 769 -9.85 -15.50 -7.36
CA THR A 769 -10.05 -14.05 -7.48
C THR A 769 -11.02 -13.72 -8.60
N ASP A 770 -11.68 -12.56 -8.50
CA ASP A 770 -12.46 -11.95 -9.56
C ASP A 770 -11.65 -10.90 -10.34
N ASP A 771 -10.38 -10.72 -9.99
CA ASP A 771 -9.45 -9.84 -10.70
C ASP A 771 -9.31 -10.24 -12.17
N VAL A 772 -9.25 -9.22 -13.02
CA VAL A 772 -9.07 -9.42 -14.45
C VAL A 772 -7.63 -9.81 -14.78
N SER A 773 -7.46 -10.85 -15.60
CA SER A 773 -6.15 -11.28 -16.09
C SER A 773 -5.54 -10.26 -17.06
N LEU A 774 -4.22 -10.24 -17.17
CA LEU A 774 -3.48 -9.40 -18.12
C LEU A 774 -3.97 -9.60 -19.55
N GLN A 775 -4.29 -10.83 -19.94
CA GLN A 775 -4.80 -11.12 -21.27
C GLN A 775 -6.12 -10.38 -21.56
N VAL A 776 -7.11 -10.51 -20.67
CA VAL A 776 -8.41 -9.83 -20.81
C VAL A 776 -8.24 -8.31 -20.75
N PHE A 777 -7.33 -7.80 -19.93
CA PHE A 777 -6.96 -6.38 -19.89
C PHE A 777 -6.45 -5.89 -21.25
N ILE A 778 -5.53 -6.62 -21.88
CA ILE A 778 -4.96 -6.27 -23.18
C ILE A 778 -6.01 -6.36 -24.29
N GLU A 779 -6.85 -7.40 -24.30
CA GLU A 779 -7.95 -7.55 -25.28
C GLU A 779 -8.92 -6.36 -25.21
N HIS A 780 -9.28 -5.92 -24.01
CA HIS A 780 -10.11 -4.73 -23.83
C HIS A 780 -9.40 -3.45 -24.26
N LEU A 781 -8.12 -3.29 -23.93
CA LEU A 781 -7.33 -2.13 -24.38
C LEU A 781 -7.28 -2.05 -25.90
N GLN A 782 -7.03 -3.18 -26.58
CA GLN A 782 -7.04 -3.28 -28.05
C GLN A 782 -8.40 -2.86 -28.60
N ALA A 783 -9.49 -3.42 -28.07
CA ALA A 783 -10.84 -3.10 -28.51
C ALA A 783 -11.19 -1.63 -28.36
N LEU A 784 -10.71 -0.96 -27.31
CA LEU A 784 -10.92 0.47 -27.11
C LEU A 784 -10.00 1.32 -27.99
N ALA A 785 -8.74 0.93 -28.16
CA ALA A 785 -7.75 1.67 -28.93
C ALA A 785 -8.14 1.82 -30.41
N VAL A 786 -8.71 0.77 -31.02
CA VAL A 786 -9.07 0.76 -32.45
C VAL A 786 -10.34 1.54 -32.80
N GLN A 787 -11.14 1.95 -31.80
CA GLN A 787 -12.38 2.70 -32.02
C GLN A 787 -12.09 4.14 -32.48
N GLY A 788 -12.70 4.55 -33.59
CA GLY A 788 -12.48 5.87 -34.21
C GLY A 788 -12.84 7.07 -33.30
N VAL A 789 -12.09 8.17 -33.42
CA VAL A 789 -12.29 9.41 -32.64
C VAL A 789 -13.69 10.03 -32.86
N GLU A 790 -14.26 9.89 -34.05
CA GLU A 790 -15.62 10.37 -34.36
C GLU A 790 -16.73 9.47 -33.76
N SER A 791 -16.50 8.16 -33.73
CA SER A 791 -17.37 7.17 -33.05
C SER A 791 -17.45 7.45 -31.54
N ARG A 792 -16.31 7.84 -30.93
CA ARG A 792 -16.20 8.26 -29.52
C ARG A 792 -16.94 9.56 -29.21
N ARG A 793 -17.06 10.48 -30.18
CA ARG A 793 -17.69 11.81 -30.02
C ARG A 793 -19.22 11.79 -30.23
N ARG A 794 -19.73 10.96 -31.15
CA ARG A 794 -21.17 10.92 -31.50
C ARG A 794 -22.08 10.25 -30.46
N ARG A 795 -21.56 9.39 -29.57
CA ARG A 795 -22.40 8.68 -28.59
C ARG A 795 -22.53 9.33 -27.22
N GLY A 796 -21.78 10.38 -26.89
CA GLY A 796 -21.60 10.79 -25.48
C GLY A 796 -20.99 9.68 -24.58
N GLY A 797 -20.75 8.48 -25.12
CA GLY A 797 -20.49 7.24 -24.40
C GLY A 797 -19.02 6.85 -24.36
N PHE A 798 -18.07 7.76 -24.56
CA PHE A 798 -16.68 7.48 -24.22
C PHE A 798 -16.51 7.41 -22.69
N ILE A 799 -17.25 8.23 -21.95
CA ILE A 799 -17.32 8.17 -20.48
C ILE A 799 -18.10 6.93 -20.04
N ASP A 800 -19.22 6.58 -20.71
CA ASP A 800 -19.99 5.37 -20.41
C ASP A 800 -19.23 4.08 -20.77
N ALA A 801 -18.45 4.06 -21.85
CA ALA A 801 -17.61 2.91 -22.21
C ALA A 801 -16.42 2.75 -21.25
N ILE A 802 -15.82 3.85 -20.79
CA ILE A 802 -14.81 3.82 -19.71
C ILE A 802 -15.43 3.45 -18.37
N GLY A 803 -16.66 3.90 -18.10
CA GLY A 803 -17.44 3.51 -16.93
C GLY A 803 -17.78 2.02 -16.94
N LEU A 804 -18.31 1.50 -18.04
CA LEU A 804 -18.54 0.08 -18.28
C LEU A 804 -17.25 -0.73 -18.24
N TRP A 805 -16.15 -0.22 -18.80
CA TRP A 805 -14.83 -0.83 -18.71
C TRP A 805 -14.35 -0.84 -17.26
N TYR A 806 -14.50 0.24 -16.51
CA TYR A 806 -14.19 0.29 -15.07
C TYR A 806 -15.05 -0.70 -14.27
N LEU A 807 -16.37 -0.71 -14.46
CA LEU A 807 -17.31 -1.67 -13.84
C LEU A 807 -16.92 -3.13 -14.17
N ARG A 808 -16.57 -3.41 -15.43
CA ARG A 808 -16.18 -4.75 -15.90
C ARG A 808 -14.79 -5.17 -15.42
N MET A 809 -13.94 -4.20 -15.07
CA MET A 809 -12.56 -4.42 -14.61
C MET A 809 -12.41 -4.39 -13.08
N THR A 810 -13.40 -3.88 -12.33
CA THR A 810 -13.40 -3.82 -10.86
C THR A 810 -14.54 -4.60 -10.20
N GLY A 811 -15.53 -5.08 -10.97
CA GLY A 811 -16.70 -5.80 -10.44
C GLY A 811 -17.63 -4.95 -9.56
N ARG A 812 -17.41 -3.62 -9.45
CA ARG A 812 -18.16 -2.71 -8.58
C ARG A 812 -18.99 -1.70 -9.37
N GLU A 813 -20.27 -1.54 -9.05
CA GLU A 813 -21.12 -0.50 -9.63
C GLU A 813 -20.70 0.91 -9.18
N VAL A 814 -20.54 1.83 -10.13
CA VAL A 814 -20.22 3.23 -9.86
C VAL A 814 -21.51 4.04 -9.76
N GLY A 815 -21.81 4.57 -8.57
CA GLY A 815 -22.82 5.61 -8.42
C GLY A 815 -22.42 6.89 -9.19
N HIS A 816 -23.32 7.41 -10.01
CA HIS A 816 -23.12 8.66 -10.76
C HIS A 816 -22.71 9.82 -9.84
N VAL A 817 -21.47 10.31 -9.97
CA VAL A 817 -21.03 11.59 -9.40
C VAL A 817 -21.30 12.69 -10.43
N VAL A 818 -22.21 13.60 -10.10
CA VAL A 818 -22.48 14.82 -10.85
C VAL A 818 -21.32 15.80 -10.62
N LEU A 819 -20.64 16.20 -11.69
CA LEU A 819 -19.68 17.32 -11.66
C LEU A 819 -20.43 18.62 -11.34
N ALA A 820 -20.02 19.31 -10.28
CA ALA A 820 -20.50 20.63 -9.93
C ALA A 820 -19.82 21.69 -10.81
N ASP A 821 -20.59 22.32 -11.70
CA ASP A 821 -20.25 23.61 -12.31
C ASP A 821 -21.11 24.72 -11.69
N ALA A 822 -20.49 25.87 -11.46
CA ALA A 822 -21.02 27.07 -10.80
C ALA A 822 -22.10 27.82 -11.64
N PRO A 823 -22.83 28.80 -11.07
CA PRO A 823 -24.20 29.12 -11.48
C PRO A 823 -24.26 30.11 -12.63
N ASN A 824 -25.14 29.84 -13.60
CA ASN A 824 -25.76 30.88 -14.42
C ASN A 824 -27.21 30.47 -14.70
N ALA A 825 -28.13 31.31 -14.22
CA ALA A 825 -29.56 31.15 -14.38
C ALA A 825 -30.00 31.49 -15.80
N VAL A 826 -30.71 30.58 -16.48
CA VAL A 826 -31.83 30.90 -17.40
C VAL A 826 -32.81 29.72 -17.41
N SER A 827 -34.09 30.03 -17.24
CA SER A 827 -35.25 29.13 -17.29
C SER A 827 -35.65 28.76 -18.73
N LEU A 828 -36.07 27.51 -18.98
CA LEU A 828 -37.41 27.11 -19.44
C LEU A 828 -37.47 25.65 -19.98
N ALA A 829 -38.45 24.92 -19.47
CA ALA A 829 -39.38 24.02 -20.17
C ALA A 829 -38.87 22.85 -21.05
N GLY A 830 -38.89 21.65 -20.44
CA GLY A 830 -39.85 20.58 -20.79
C GLY A 830 -39.55 19.66 -21.98
N PHE A 831 -39.06 18.44 -21.71
CA PHE A 831 -39.45 17.23 -22.45
C PHE A 831 -39.38 15.98 -21.54
N LYS A 832 -40.48 15.21 -21.54
CA LYS A 832 -40.75 14.01 -20.72
C LYS A 832 -39.75 12.87 -20.99
N LYS A 833 -39.16 12.28 -19.93
CA LYS A 833 -38.51 10.95 -19.95
C LYS A 833 -39.45 9.90 -19.37
N LYS A 834 -39.55 8.75 -20.06
CA LYS A 834 -40.29 7.54 -19.65
C LYS A 834 -39.62 6.89 -18.43
N GLY A 835 -40.46 6.23 -17.62
CA GLY A 835 -40.25 5.95 -16.20
C GLY A 835 -39.20 4.90 -15.83
N VAL A 836 -38.53 5.20 -14.71
CA VAL A 836 -37.93 4.25 -13.77
C VAL A 836 -38.92 4.16 -12.61
N GLY A 837 -39.24 2.94 -12.16
CA GLY A 837 -40.39 2.62 -11.30
C GLY A 837 -40.52 3.49 -10.04
N SER A 838 -41.77 3.88 -9.76
CA SER A 838 -42.22 4.39 -8.45
C SER A 838 -41.83 3.41 -7.35
N ARG A 839 -41.36 3.92 -6.21
CA ARG A 839 -40.94 3.15 -5.04
C ARG A 839 -42.13 3.10 -4.08
N SER A 840 -42.91 2.02 -4.11
CA SER A 840 -44.08 1.87 -3.24
C SER A 840 -43.69 1.38 -1.85
N TRP A 841 -44.17 2.07 -0.83
CA TRP A 841 -44.13 1.67 0.57
C TRP A 841 -45.55 1.37 1.04
N ILE A 842 -45.71 0.42 1.96
CA ILE A 842 -46.94 0.26 2.74
C ILE A 842 -46.64 0.64 4.18
N LEU A 843 -47.44 1.53 4.74
CA LEU A 843 -47.39 1.92 6.13
C LEU A 843 -48.55 1.28 6.87
N MET A 844 -48.29 0.69 8.03
CA MET A 844 -49.30 0.18 8.94
C MET A 844 -49.12 0.82 10.31
N ASP A 845 -50.19 1.38 10.85
CA ASP A 845 -50.21 1.92 12.20
C ASP A 845 -50.60 0.87 13.25
N SER A 846 -50.50 1.24 14.52
CA SER A 846 -50.90 0.45 15.69
C SER A 846 -52.39 0.06 15.73
N SER A 847 -53.25 0.64 14.87
CA SER A 847 -54.65 0.23 14.71
C SER A 847 -54.85 -0.83 13.62
N GLY A 848 -53.77 -1.18 12.90
CA GLY A 848 -53.79 -2.08 11.75
C GLY A 848 -54.38 -1.45 10.49
N GLN A 849 -54.44 -0.11 10.41
CA GLN A 849 -54.86 0.61 9.21
C GLN A 849 -53.68 0.74 8.23
N GLU A 850 -53.91 0.32 6.99
CA GLU A 850 -52.89 0.34 5.93
C GLU A 850 -53.01 1.57 5.02
N ILE A 851 -51.87 2.21 4.75
CA ILE A 851 -51.77 3.33 3.80
C ILE A 851 -50.62 3.03 2.84
N VAL A 852 -50.93 2.93 1.55
CA VAL A 852 -49.89 2.85 0.52
C VAL A 852 -49.30 4.23 0.30
N LEU A 853 -48.00 4.37 0.50
CA LEU A 853 -47.26 5.60 0.33
C LEU A 853 -46.41 5.53 -0.95
N ASP A 854 -46.68 6.44 -1.89
CA ASP A 854 -45.82 6.72 -3.04
C ASP A 854 -44.96 7.94 -2.71
N VAL A 855 -43.93 7.70 -1.89
CA VAL A 855 -43.08 8.75 -1.32
C VAL A 855 -41.62 8.47 -1.62
N ASP A 856 -40.85 9.53 -1.85
CA ASP A 856 -39.43 9.39 -2.13
C ASP A 856 -38.61 9.06 -0.88
N LYS A 857 -37.35 8.70 -1.10
CA LYS A 857 -36.41 8.30 -0.03
C LYS A 857 -36.21 9.42 1.01
N TYR A 858 -36.28 10.68 0.61
CA TYR A 858 -36.04 11.82 1.50
C TYR A 858 -37.25 12.07 2.40
N ALA A 859 -38.46 11.87 1.89
CA ALA A 859 -39.69 11.93 2.68
C ALA A 859 -39.69 10.87 3.80
N ILE A 860 -39.25 9.64 3.51
CA ILE A 860 -39.12 8.58 4.52
C ILE A 860 -38.05 8.93 5.57
N MET A 861 -36.88 9.45 5.16
CA MET A 861 -35.83 9.87 6.09
C MET A 861 -36.32 10.96 7.07
N HIS A 862 -37.05 11.95 6.56
CA HIS A 862 -37.58 13.03 7.40
C HIS A 862 -38.70 12.55 8.32
N ARG A 863 -39.53 11.62 7.87
CA ARG A 863 -40.63 11.05 8.68
C ARG A 863 -40.10 10.26 9.86
N VAL A 864 -39.18 9.33 9.60
CA VAL A 864 -38.72 8.34 10.58
C VAL A 864 -37.43 8.79 11.31
N GLN A 865 -36.88 9.96 10.96
CA GLN A 865 -35.66 10.55 11.53
C GLN A 865 -34.43 9.63 11.47
N ILE A 866 -34.29 8.86 10.39
CA ILE A 866 -33.15 7.97 10.14
C ILE A 866 -32.16 8.57 9.14
N HIS A 867 -30.87 8.27 9.31
CA HIS A 867 -29.83 8.80 8.46
C HIS A 867 -29.88 8.19 7.04
N ALA A 868 -29.41 8.94 6.04
CA ALA A 868 -29.38 8.49 4.64
C ALA A 868 -28.65 7.15 4.43
N ARG A 869 -27.68 6.86 5.31
CA ARG A 869 -26.89 5.63 5.33
C ARG A 869 -27.74 4.42 5.70
N ASP A 870 -28.58 4.53 6.72
CA ASP A 870 -29.35 3.42 7.28
C ASP A 870 -30.47 3.05 6.30
N LEU A 871 -31.07 4.05 5.63
CA LEU A 871 -32.05 3.82 4.56
C LEU A 871 -31.44 3.27 3.25
N ARG A 872 -30.10 3.26 3.06
CA ARG A 872 -29.47 2.58 1.91
C ARG A 872 -29.53 1.06 2.05
N ILE A 873 -29.57 0.55 3.28
CA ILE A 873 -29.63 -0.89 3.56
C ILE A 873 -30.89 -1.50 2.94
N LEU A 874 -31.98 -0.73 2.91
CA LEU A 874 -33.25 -1.14 2.31
C LEU A 874 -33.32 -0.94 0.78
N ASP A 875 -32.25 -0.50 0.10
CA ASP A 875 -32.28 -0.23 -1.34
C ASP A 875 -32.28 -1.54 -2.16
N PRO A 876 -33.26 -1.81 -3.04
CA PRO A 876 -33.34 -3.01 -3.85
C PRO A 876 -32.26 -3.08 -4.94
N LEU A 877 -31.65 -1.94 -5.31
CA LEU A 877 -30.53 -1.91 -6.25
C LEU A 877 -29.19 -2.28 -5.60
N LEU A 878 -29.14 -2.41 -4.27
CA LEU A 878 -27.93 -2.70 -3.52
C LEU A 878 -28.11 -4.01 -2.76
N SER A 879 -27.19 -4.95 -2.94
CA SER A 879 -27.20 -6.22 -2.19
C SER A 879 -26.47 -6.03 -0.86
N TYR A 880 -27.22 -5.70 0.20
CA TYR A 880 -26.71 -5.67 1.58
C TYR A 880 -26.95 -7.02 2.28
N PRO A 881 -26.05 -7.42 3.22
CA PRO A 881 -26.30 -8.58 4.09
C PRO A 881 -27.53 -8.36 4.99
N SER A 882 -28.04 -9.45 5.58
CA SER A 882 -29.12 -9.35 6.57
C SER A 882 -28.66 -8.49 7.75
N THR A 883 -29.50 -7.57 8.23
CA THR A 883 -29.16 -6.64 9.32
C THR A 883 -30.39 -6.20 10.11
N ILE A 884 -30.27 -6.08 11.43
CA ILE A 884 -31.25 -5.53 12.37
C ILE A 884 -30.57 -4.36 13.09
N LEU A 885 -31.05 -3.14 12.87
CA LEU A 885 -30.39 -1.95 13.43
C LEU A 885 -31.34 -1.13 14.28
N GLY A 886 -31.06 -1.06 15.59
CA GLY A 886 -31.68 -0.09 16.49
C GLY A 886 -31.17 1.33 16.24
N ARG A 887 -32.07 2.30 16.25
CA ARG A 887 -31.79 3.74 16.19
C ARG A 887 -32.69 4.45 17.18
N GLU A 888 -32.41 5.73 17.43
CA GLU A 888 -33.10 6.55 18.43
C GLU A 888 -34.64 6.50 18.34
N ARG A 889 -35.21 6.35 17.14
CA ARG A 889 -36.67 6.32 16.91
C ARG A 889 -37.16 5.22 15.97
N ALA A 890 -36.30 4.30 15.55
CA ALA A 890 -36.65 3.31 14.55
C ALA A 890 -35.75 2.07 14.59
N ILE A 891 -36.31 0.92 14.23
CA ILE A 891 -35.58 -0.30 13.90
C ILE A 891 -35.56 -0.44 12.39
N VAL A 892 -34.37 -0.54 11.80
CA VAL A 892 -34.20 -0.75 10.35
C VAL A 892 -33.90 -2.23 10.10
N LEU A 893 -34.77 -2.90 9.35
CA LEU A 893 -34.73 -4.34 9.11
C LEU A 893 -34.47 -4.67 7.65
N ASN A 894 -33.40 -5.42 7.39
CA ASN A 894 -33.15 -6.08 6.11
C ASN A 894 -32.94 -7.57 6.38
N LEU A 895 -33.96 -8.39 6.16
CA LEU A 895 -33.91 -9.84 6.33
C LEU A 895 -34.20 -10.50 4.98
N GLU A 896 -33.23 -10.40 4.08
CA GLU A 896 -33.30 -10.82 2.67
C GLU A 896 -34.38 -10.10 1.84
N HIS A 897 -35.56 -10.71 1.74
CA HIS A 897 -36.70 -10.20 0.97
C HIS A 897 -37.61 -9.33 1.84
N ILE A 898 -37.42 -9.36 3.17
CA ILE A 898 -38.16 -8.53 4.11
C ILE A 898 -37.34 -7.26 4.37
N LYS A 899 -37.86 -6.12 3.91
CA LYS A 899 -37.23 -4.80 4.09
C LYS A 899 -38.22 -3.87 4.77
N ALA A 900 -37.96 -3.53 6.02
CA ALA A 900 -38.88 -2.79 6.86
C ALA A 900 -38.21 -1.71 7.71
N ILE A 901 -38.99 -0.69 8.08
CA ILE A 901 -38.64 0.29 9.12
C ILE A 901 -39.75 0.22 10.16
N ILE A 902 -39.41 -0.19 11.38
CA ILE A 902 -40.35 -0.24 12.50
C ILE A 902 -40.11 0.98 13.38
N THR A 903 -41.16 1.63 13.83
CA THR A 903 -41.13 2.68 14.86
C THR A 903 -41.96 2.21 16.05
N ALA A 904 -42.11 3.04 17.09
CA ALA A 904 -42.91 2.67 18.26
C ALA A 904 -44.42 2.56 17.98
N ASP A 905 -44.93 3.11 16.86
CA ASP A 905 -46.36 3.20 16.55
C ASP A 905 -46.73 2.87 15.10
N GLU A 906 -45.76 2.82 14.19
CA GLU A 906 -45.96 2.47 12.78
C GLU A 906 -44.85 1.59 12.20
N VAL A 907 -45.18 0.72 11.24
CA VAL A 907 -44.24 -0.09 10.46
C VAL A 907 -44.37 0.22 8.98
N LEU A 908 -43.24 0.45 8.31
CA LEU A 908 -43.15 0.68 6.88
C LEU A 908 -42.49 -0.51 6.20
N LEU A 909 -43.25 -1.24 5.37
CA LEU A 909 -42.73 -2.30 4.51
C LEU A 909 -42.52 -1.80 3.09
N ARG A 910 -41.42 -2.25 2.49
CA ARG A 910 -41.07 -1.91 1.12
C ARG A 910 -41.59 -2.96 0.14
N ASP A 911 -41.95 -2.52 -1.06
CA ASP A 911 -42.35 -3.38 -2.18
C ASP A 911 -43.50 -4.36 -1.81
N PRO A 912 -44.65 -3.85 -1.33
CA PRO A 912 -45.77 -4.66 -0.81
C PRO A 912 -46.45 -5.58 -1.85
N SER A 913 -46.04 -5.51 -3.11
CA SER A 913 -46.57 -6.33 -4.20
C SER A 913 -45.68 -7.53 -4.54
N ASP A 914 -44.57 -7.75 -3.84
CA ASP A 914 -43.73 -8.95 -4.00
C ASP A 914 -44.43 -10.18 -3.39
N ASP A 915 -44.46 -11.29 -4.12
CA ASP A 915 -45.10 -12.55 -3.71
C ASP A 915 -44.59 -13.08 -2.36
N ASN A 916 -43.34 -12.76 -1.99
CA ASN A 916 -42.78 -13.15 -0.69
C ASN A 916 -43.12 -12.17 0.44
N VAL A 917 -43.58 -10.95 0.12
CA VAL A 917 -43.90 -9.88 1.09
C VAL A 917 -45.40 -9.81 1.38
N VAL A 918 -46.26 -10.18 0.42
CA VAL A 918 -47.73 -10.21 0.59
C VAL A 918 -48.19 -11.00 1.83
N PRO A 919 -47.66 -12.22 2.12
CA PRO A 919 -48.07 -12.95 3.33
C PRO A 919 -47.73 -12.22 4.63
N ILE A 920 -46.60 -11.50 4.64
CA ILE A 920 -46.12 -10.73 5.79
C ILE A 920 -47.03 -9.54 6.05
N VAL A 921 -47.49 -8.89 4.98
CA VAL A 921 -48.46 -7.79 5.05
C VAL A 921 -49.78 -8.26 5.67
N GLU A 922 -50.26 -9.46 5.30
CA GLU A 922 -51.49 -10.04 5.87
C GLU A 922 -51.33 -10.42 7.35
N ASP A 923 -50.16 -10.94 7.74
CA ASP A 923 -49.87 -11.32 9.13
C ASP A 923 -49.67 -10.11 10.03
N LEU A 924 -48.97 -9.06 9.57
CA LEU A 924 -48.88 -7.78 10.27
C LEU A 924 -50.28 -7.18 10.49
N ARG A 925 -51.14 -7.18 9.46
CA ARG A 925 -52.52 -6.71 9.58
C ARG A 925 -53.36 -7.50 10.59
N ARG A 926 -53.14 -8.81 10.70
CA ARG A 926 -53.88 -9.67 11.63
C ARG A 926 -53.39 -9.48 13.06
N ARG A 927 -52.06 -9.42 13.26
CA ARG A 927 -51.43 -9.44 14.57
C ARG A 927 -51.22 -8.06 15.19
N LEU A 928 -51.33 -6.96 14.44
CA LEU A 928 -51.19 -5.60 14.99
C LEU A 928 -52.51 -4.94 15.43
N LYS A 929 -53.69 -5.53 15.15
CA LYS A 929 -54.97 -4.98 15.64
C LYS A 929 -55.11 -5.17 17.16
N SER A 930 -55.13 -4.09 17.93
CA SER A 930 -55.51 -4.14 19.36
C SER A 930 -56.98 -4.58 19.52
N VAL A 931 -57.24 -5.63 20.29
CA VAL A 931 -58.61 -6.01 20.69
C VAL A 931 -59.09 -5.02 21.75
N ASN A 932 -59.69 -3.91 21.32
CA ASN A 932 -60.49 -3.06 22.20
C ASN A 932 -61.79 -2.70 21.48
N VAL A 933 -62.71 -3.66 21.46
CA VAL A 933 -64.11 -3.46 21.07
C VAL A 933 -64.98 -3.85 22.26
N ASN A 934 -65.76 -2.85 22.72
CA ASN A 934 -66.90 -2.90 23.64
C ASN A 934 -66.61 -2.63 25.13
N ARG A 935 -66.66 -1.36 25.51
CA ARG A 935 -67.12 -0.98 26.85
C ARG A 935 -67.86 0.36 26.86
N GLU A 936 -69.06 0.38 26.26
CA GLU A 936 -70.12 1.30 26.67
C GLU A 936 -71.46 0.57 26.82
N ASP A 937 -71.96 0.62 28.05
CA ASP A 937 -73.35 0.75 28.49
C ASP A 937 -74.38 -0.37 28.21
N ASN A 938 -74.67 -1.19 29.24
CA ASN A 938 -76.02 -1.32 29.81
C ASN A 938 -76.11 -2.31 31.00
N GLY A 939 -76.79 -1.87 32.06
CA GLY A 939 -77.90 -2.62 32.68
C GLY A 939 -77.61 -3.85 33.55
N ASP A 940 -77.56 -3.62 34.87
CA ASP A 940 -78.26 -4.32 35.96
C ASP A 940 -78.34 -5.87 36.07
N ALA A 941 -78.18 -6.28 37.35
CA ALA A 941 -78.73 -7.47 38.03
C ALA A 941 -78.10 -8.87 37.85
N ASN A 942 -77.48 -9.31 38.96
CA ASN A 942 -77.67 -10.60 39.67
C ASN A 942 -77.04 -11.93 39.19
N LEU A 943 -76.39 -12.55 40.20
CA LEU A 943 -76.33 -13.98 40.56
C LEU A 943 -75.21 -14.89 39.99
N ALA A 944 -74.26 -15.16 40.88
CA ALA A 944 -73.91 -16.49 41.42
C ALA A 944 -73.16 -17.53 40.55
N VAL A 945 -71.92 -17.79 41.00
CA VAL A 945 -71.37 -19.11 41.41
C VAL A 945 -70.56 -19.96 40.39
N HIS A 946 -69.31 -20.23 40.86
CA HIS A 946 -68.40 -21.37 40.68
C HIS A 946 -67.32 -21.41 39.57
N ASN A 947 -66.09 -21.23 40.07
CA ASN A 947 -64.90 -22.12 40.05
C ASN A 947 -64.01 -22.32 38.80
N ASP A 948 -62.73 -22.00 39.06
CA ASP A 948 -61.50 -22.75 38.79
C ASP A 948 -60.74 -22.60 37.43
N VAL A 949 -59.53 -22.02 37.58
CA VAL A 949 -58.23 -22.37 36.96
C VAL A 949 -57.82 -21.75 35.61
N GLU A 950 -56.75 -20.94 35.71
CA GLU A 950 -55.63 -20.68 34.78
C GLU A 950 -55.81 -19.90 33.45
N THR A 951 -54.85 -18.98 33.27
CA THR A 951 -54.33 -18.35 32.03
C THR A 951 -55.22 -17.32 31.30
N ALA A 952 -54.97 -16.03 31.57
CA ALA A 952 -55.04 -14.93 30.60
C ALA A 952 -54.52 -13.63 31.24
N ASP A 953 -53.23 -13.56 31.57
CA ASP A 953 -52.53 -12.28 31.49
C ASP A 953 -52.08 -12.18 30.02
N GLU A 954 -52.86 -11.49 29.18
CA GLU A 954 -52.43 -11.21 27.80
C GLU A 954 -51.23 -10.26 27.88
N ASP A 955 -50.04 -10.79 27.57
CA ASP A 955 -48.79 -10.07 27.34
C ASP A 955 -49.02 -8.97 26.28
N ASP A 956 -49.15 -7.71 26.70
CA ASP A 956 -49.23 -6.58 25.77
C ASP A 956 -47.80 -6.15 25.42
N SER A 957 -47.11 -6.98 24.62
CA SER A 957 -45.75 -6.68 24.14
C SER A 957 -45.75 -5.40 23.29
N PRO A 958 -44.71 -4.55 23.39
CA PRO A 958 -44.61 -3.30 22.65
C PRO A 958 -44.82 -3.50 21.14
N PHE A 959 -45.43 -2.50 20.48
CA PHE A 959 -45.73 -2.55 19.04
C PHE A 959 -44.49 -2.89 18.20
N GLU A 960 -43.33 -2.33 18.54
CA GLU A 960 -42.08 -2.59 17.84
C GLU A 960 -41.63 -4.06 17.90
N PHE A 961 -41.91 -4.76 19.00
CA PHE A 961 -41.56 -6.18 19.17
C PHE A 961 -42.53 -7.09 18.45
N ARG A 962 -43.83 -6.76 18.46
CA ARG A 962 -44.83 -7.48 17.65
C ARG A 962 -44.54 -7.38 16.16
N ALA A 963 -44.11 -6.21 15.68
CA ALA A 963 -43.72 -6.02 14.30
C ALA A 963 -42.42 -6.75 13.95
N LEU A 964 -41.43 -6.75 14.87
CA LEU A 964 -40.17 -7.47 14.72
C LEU A 964 -40.37 -9.00 14.71
N GLU A 965 -41.20 -9.52 15.61
CA GLU A 965 -41.56 -10.93 15.71
C GLU A 965 -42.16 -11.45 14.40
N VAL A 966 -43.11 -10.72 13.80
CA VAL A 966 -43.71 -11.12 12.53
C VAL A 966 -42.67 -11.18 11.40
N ALA A 967 -41.71 -10.26 11.38
CA ALA A 967 -40.62 -10.27 10.39
C ALA A 967 -39.66 -11.46 10.61
N LEU A 968 -39.30 -11.77 11.86
CA LEU A 968 -38.43 -12.89 12.22
C LEU A 968 -39.10 -14.24 11.96
N GLU A 969 -40.37 -14.41 12.35
CA GLU A 969 -41.14 -15.62 12.08
C GLU A 969 -41.25 -15.90 10.58
N ALA A 970 -41.50 -14.86 9.78
CA ALA A 970 -41.61 -14.99 8.34
C ALA A 970 -40.30 -15.46 7.69
N ILE A 971 -39.15 -14.85 8.03
CA ILE A 971 -37.87 -15.25 7.43
C ILE A 971 -37.42 -16.63 7.92
N CYS A 972 -37.57 -16.93 9.22
CA CYS A 972 -37.19 -18.22 9.80
C CYS A 972 -38.05 -19.36 9.23
N SER A 973 -39.36 -19.16 9.12
CA SER A 973 -40.27 -20.14 8.52
C SER A 973 -40.00 -20.34 7.03
N TYR A 974 -39.72 -19.26 6.30
CA TYR A 974 -39.35 -19.34 4.88
C TYR A 974 -38.08 -20.16 4.66
N LEU A 975 -37.02 -19.88 5.44
CA LEU A 975 -35.73 -20.59 5.31
C LEU A 975 -35.85 -22.05 5.76
N ALA A 976 -36.62 -22.34 6.82
CA ALA A 976 -36.91 -23.70 7.26
C ALA A 976 -37.67 -24.50 6.19
N ALA A 977 -38.70 -23.92 5.57
CA ALA A 977 -39.46 -24.56 4.50
C ALA A 977 -38.57 -24.88 3.27
N ARG A 978 -37.69 -23.95 2.88
CA ARG A 978 -36.71 -24.18 1.81
C ARG A 978 -35.70 -25.27 2.15
N SER A 979 -35.29 -25.37 3.41
CA SER A 979 -34.42 -26.45 3.88
C SER A 979 -35.09 -27.82 3.76
N ILE A 980 -36.37 -27.92 4.14
CA ILE A 980 -37.15 -29.16 4.04
C ILE A 980 -37.36 -29.56 2.57
N GLU A 981 -37.70 -28.60 1.70
CA GLU A 981 -37.86 -28.84 0.26
C GLU A 981 -36.58 -29.41 -0.35
N LEU A 982 -35.43 -28.79 -0.05
CA LEU A 982 -34.13 -29.23 -0.53
C LEU A 982 -33.76 -30.63 -0.02
N GLU A 983 -33.97 -30.90 1.26
CA GLU A 983 -33.71 -32.20 1.85
C GLU A 983 -34.53 -33.32 1.19
N SER A 984 -35.82 -33.06 0.93
CA SER A 984 -36.71 -34.00 0.24
C SER A 984 -36.25 -34.32 -1.20
N ALA A 985 -35.48 -33.44 -1.82
CA ALA A 985 -34.90 -33.62 -3.15
C ALA A 985 -33.52 -34.30 -3.13
N VAL A 986 -32.74 -34.11 -2.06
CA VAL A 986 -31.37 -34.62 -1.92
C VAL A 986 -31.34 -36.12 -1.64
N TYR A 987 -32.07 -36.63 -0.65
CA TYR A 987 -31.99 -38.06 -0.30
C TYR A 987 -32.30 -39.01 -1.47
N PRO A 988 -33.39 -38.81 -2.25
CA PRO A 988 -33.66 -39.68 -3.40
C PRO A 988 -32.63 -39.55 -4.52
N ALA A 989 -31.99 -38.39 -4.66
CA ALA A 989 -30.95 -38.18 -5.66
C ALA A 989 -29.65 -38.90 -5.30
N LEU A 990 -29.30 -38.95 -4.01
CA LEU A 990 -28.16 -39.69 -3.50
C LEU A 990 -28.37 -41.19 -3.64
N ASP A 991 -29.52 -41.75 -3.22
CA ASP A 991 -29.83 -43.19 -3.38
C ASP A 991 -29.75 -43.67 -4.85
N MET A 992 -30.23 -42.82 -5.77
CA MET A 992 -30.17 -43.12 -7.20
C MET A 992 -28.73 -43.07 -7.74
N LEU A 993 -27.86 -42.25 -7.14
CA LEU A 993 -26.45 -42.18 -7.49
C LEU A 993 -25.66 -43.37 -6.93
N THR A 994 -25.96 -43.80 -5.71
CA THR A 994 -25.36 -44.97 -5.05
C THR A 994 -25.72 -46.28 -5.77
N SER A 995 -26.92 -46.38 -6.34
CA SER A 995 -27.37 -47.56 -7.10
C SER A 995 -26.85 -47.60 -8.54
N LYS A 996 -26.69 -46.44 -9.20
CA LYS A 996 -26.14 -46.35 -10.55
C LYS A 996 -25.36 -45.05 -10.75
N ILE A 997 -24.05 -45.18 -10.84
CA ILE A 997 -23.15 -44.07 -11.17
C ILE A 997 -23.34 -43.73 -12.66
N SER A 998 -23.89 -42.55 -12.92
CA SER A 998 -24.07 -42.02 -14.28
C SER A 998 -23.87 -40.51 -14.29
N SER A 999 -23.42 -39.96 -15.43
CA SER A 999 -23.22 -38.51 -15.60
C SER A 999 -24.46 -37.70 -15.24
N ARG A 1000 -25.64 -38.18 -15.62
CA ARG A 1000 -26.92 -37.55 -15.32
C ARG A 1000 -27.22 -37.48 -13.81
N ASN A 1001 -26.88 -38.52 -13.05
CA ASN A 1001 -27.11 -38.57 -11.61
C ASN A 1001 -26.11 -37.68 -10.86
N LEU A 1002 -24.85 -37.67 -11.31
CA LEU A 1002 -23.81 -36.76 -10.79
C LEU A 1002 -24.17 -35.29 -11.02
N ASP A 1003 -24.67 -34.93 -12.21
CA ASP A 1003 -25.12 -33.56 -12.50
C ASP A 1003 -26.32 -33.14 -11.64
N ARG A 1004 -27.21 -34.07 -11.30
CA ARG A 1004 -28.36 -33.82 -10.42
C ARG A 1004 -27.90 -33.52 -8.99
N VAL A 1005 -26.99 -34.33 -8.44
CA VAL A 1005 -26.42 -34.12 -7.10
C VAL A 1005 -25.58 -32.85 -7.05
N ARG A 1006 -24.82 -32.52 -8.09
CA ARG A 1006 -24.06 -31.26 -8.17
C ARG A 1006 -24.96 -30.02 -8.13
N LYS A 1007 -26.10 -30.04 -8.84
CA LYS A 1007 -27.09 -28.95 -8.79
C LYS A 1007 -27.69 -28.78 -7.39
N LEU A 1008 -28.03 -29.89 -6.74
CA LEU A 1008 -28.57 -29.89 -5.38
C LEU A 1008 -27.53 -29.42 -4.35
N LYS A 1009 -26.25 -29.83 -4.48
CA LYS A 1009 -25.12 -29.35 -3.66
C LYS A 1009 -24.95 -27.83 -3.79
N SER A 1010 -25.03 -27.29 -5.02
CA SER A 1010 -24.98 -25.83 -5.24
C SER A 1010 -26.16 -25.08 -4.61
N GLN A 1011 -27.38 -25.64 -4.69
CA GLN A 1011 -28.56 -25.07 -4.01
C GLN A 1011 -28.41 -25.10 -2.49
N MET A 1012 -27.88 -26.19 -1.93
CA MET A 1012 -27.58 -26.33 -0.52
C MET A 1012 -26.59 -25.28 -0.04
N THR A 1013 -25.44 -25.12 -0.70
CA THR A 1013 -24.43 -24.12 -0.32
C THR A 1013 -25.01 -22.71 -0.30
N ARG A 1014 -25.85 -22.37 -1.28
CA ARG A 1014 -26.52 -21.06 -1.32
C ARG A 1014 -27.51 -20.88 -0.17
N LEU A 1015 -28.27 -21.92 0.17
CA LEU A 1015 -29.24 -21.86 1.27
C LEU A 1015 -28.55 -21.81 2.64
N THR A 1016 -27.48 -22.59 2.85
CA THR A 1016 -26.65 -22.54 4.07
C THR A 1016 -26.08 -21.15 4.29
N ALA A 1017 -25.54 -20.51 3.25
CA ALA A 1017 -25.01 -19.15 3.36
C ALA A 1017 -26.08 -18.09 3.70
N ARG A 1018 -27.33 -18.33 3.33
CA ARG A 1018 -28.49 -17.47 3.64
C ARG A 1018 -28.94 -17.62 5.09
N VAL A 1019 -29.06 -18.87 5.55
CA VAL A 1019 -29.37 -19.21 6.94
C VAL A 1019 -28.29 -18.68 7.89
N GLN A 1020 -27.01 -18.85 7.54
CA GLN A 1020 -25.89 -18.36 8.33
C GLN A 1020 -25.95 -16.85 8.54
N LYS A 1021 -26.26 -16.06 7.50
CA LYS A 1021 -26.34 -14.60 7.62
C LYS A 1021 -27.41 -14.12 8.60
N VAL A 1022 -28.56 -14.79 8.64
CA VAL A 1022 -29.63 -14.44 9.60
C VAL A 1022 -29.25 -14.88 11.00
N ARG A 1023 -28.62 -16.05 11.15
CA ARG A 1023 -28.09 -16.53 12.43
C ARG A 1023 -27.04 -15.58 13.00
N ASP A 1024 -26.03 -15.23 12.20
CA ASP A 1024 -24.90 -14.38 12.63
C ASP A 1024 -25.40 -13.01 13.12
N GLU A 1025 -26.42 -12.44 12.47
CA GLU A 1025 -27.02 -11.17 12.88
C GLU A 1025 -27.78 -11.30 14.22
N LEU A 1026 -28.51 -12.41 14.43
CA LEU A 1026 -29.18 -12.67 15.70
C LEU A 1026 -28.18 -12.95 16.83
N GLU A 1027 -27.08 -13.66 16.54
CA GLU A 1027 -25.98 -13.92 17.47
C GLU A 1027 -25.31 -12.61 17.90
N GLN A 1028 -24.97 -11.77 16.93
CA GLN A 1028 -24.35 -10.47 17.19
C GLN A 1028 -25.25 -9.57 18.04
N LEU A 1029 -26.56 -9.59 17.80
CA LEU A 1029 -27.52 -8.81 18.58
C LEU A 1029 -27.69 -9.36 20.01
N LEU A 1030 -27.68 -10.69 20.20
CA LEU A 1030 -27.73 -11.33 21.52
C LEU A 1030 -26.42 -11.17 22.32
N ASP A 1031 -25.29 -10.98 21.65
CA ASP A 1031 -23.97 -10.79 22.29
C ASP A 1031 -23.76 -9.38 22.89
N ASP A 1032 -24.59 -8.39 22.51
CA ASP A 1032 -24.45 -6.98 22.90
C ASP A 1032 -25.76 -6.39 23.47
N ASP A 1033 -25.81 -6.28 24.81
CA ASP A 1033 -26.95 -5.71 25.55
C ASP A 1033 -27.26 -4.26 25.15
N ASP A 1034 -26.27 -3.47 24.73
CA ASP A 1034 -26.48 -2.08 24.31
C ASP A 1034 -27.21 -2.01 22.95
N ASP A 1035 -26.86 -2.90 22.02
CA ASP A 1035 -27.56 -3.04 20.73
C ASP A 1035 -29.01 -3.55 20.92
N MET A 1036 -29.25 -4.45 21.89
CA MET A 1036 -30.60 -4.89 22.27
C MET A 1036 -31.41 -3.78 22.93
N ALA A 1037 -30.82 -3.05 23.88
CA ALA A 1037 -31.44 -1.89 24.50
C ALA A 1037 -31.83 -0.83 23.46
N ASP A 1038 -31.08 -0.77 22.36
CA ASP A 1038 -31.33 0.17 21.28
C ASP A 1038 -32.64 -0.08 20.51
N LEU A 1039 -33.21 -1.29 20.61
CA LEU A 1039 -34.47 -1.70 19.99
C LEU A 1039 -35.73 -1.34 20.81
N TYR A 1040 -35.59 -0.97 22.09
CA TYR A 1040 -36.70 -0.56 22.96
C TYR A 1040 -37.21 0.87 22.66
N LEU A 1041 -37.90 1.05 21.54
CA LEU A 1041 -38.33 2.37 21.05
C LEU A 1041 -39.38 3.05 21.95
N SER A 1042 -40.37 2.31 22.43
CA SER A 1042 -41.45 2.78 23.30
C SER A 1042 -40.91 3.27 24.65
N ARG A 1043 -39.89 2.60 25.19
CA ARG A 1043 -39.20 3.01 26.43
C ARG A 1043 -38.43 4.31 26.22
N LYS A 1044 -37.69 4.44 25.11
CA LYS A 1044 -36.95 5.66 24.76
C LYS A 1044 -37.87 6.87 24.59
N LEU A 1045 -39.06 6.68 24.02
CA LEU A 1045 -40.07 7.75 23.94
C LEU A 1045 -40.66 8.13 25.31
N ALA A 1046 -40.87 7.16 26.22
CA ALA A 1046 -41.36 7.45 27.57
C ALA A 1046 -40.33 8.22 28.42
N ALA A 1047 -39.04 7.88 28.31
CA ALA A 1047 -37.94 8.53 29.03
C ALA A 1047 -37.68 9.99 28.58
N ALA A 1048 -38.09 10.37 27.37
CA ALA A 1048 -37.90 11.71 26.82
C ALA A 1048 -38.97 12.75 27.26
N SER A 1049 -39.90 12.37 28.15
CA SER A 1049 -40.97 13.24 28.65
C SER A 1049 -40.54 14.00 29.93
N PRO A 1050 -40.54 15.35 29.99
CA PRO A 1050 -40.15 16.07 31.20
C PRO A 1050 -41.28 16.05 32.26
N LEU A 1051 -41.02 15.42 33.41
CA LEU A 1051 -41.86 15.51 34.60
C LEU A 1051 -41.71 16.87 35.29
N SER A 1052 -42.85 17.49 35.59
CA SER A 1052 -42.98 18.74 36.34
C SER A 1052 -42.49 18.63 37.79
N ASP A 1053 -41.86 19.73 38.20
CA ASP A 1053 -41.32 20.15 39.49
C ASP A 1053 -42.16 19.82 40.75
N SER A 1054 -41.51 19.31 41.82
CA SER A 1054 -41.59 19.81 43.20
C SER A 1054 -40.90 18.86 44.20
N GLY A 1055 -39.88 19.35 44.93
CA GLY A 1055 -39.44 18.70 46.19
C GLY A 1055 -37.94 18.71 46.50
N ALA A 1056 -37.50 19.83 47.06
CA ALA A 1056 -36.23 20.18 47.72
C ALA A 1056 -35.28 19.09 48.32
N ALA A 1057 -34.01 19.56 48.42
CA ALA A 1057 -32.91 19.21 49.35
C ALA A 1057 -31.98 18.04 48.89
N ASN A 1058 -30.65 18.11 48.97
CA ASN A 1058 -29.71 19.07 49.56
C ASN A 1058 -28.29 18.83 48.98
N TRP A 1059 -27.48 19.89 49.00
CA TRP A 1059 -26.00 19.99 48.95
C TRP A 1059 -25.20 18.73 49.39
N SER A 1060 -23.94 18.45 49.00
CA SER A 1060 -22.83 19.13 48.33
C SER A 1060 -21.59 18.19 48.37
N LEU A 1061 -20.60 18.44 47.51
CA LEU A 1061 -19.12 18.28 47.67
C LEU A 1061 -18.54 17.28 48.70
N VAL A 1062 -17.53 16.50 48.27
CA VAL A 1062 -16.15 16.45 48.81
C VAL A 1062 -15.39 15.23 48.20
N SER A 1063 -14.28 15.49 47.50
CA SER A 1063 -13.12 14.58 47.37
C SER A 1063 -12.17 14.80 48.57
N PRO A 1064 -11.03 14.11 48.75
CA PRO A 1064 -10.60 12.71 48.49
C PRO A 1064 -9.92 12.09 49.76
N THR A 1065 -9.59 10.78 49.79
CA THR A 1065 -8.35 10.18 50.40
C THR A 1065 -8.42 8.64 50.40
N VAL A 1066 -7.51 7.94 49.72
CA VAL A 1066 -6.27 7.31 50.25
C VAL A 1066 -6.51 6.19 51.28
N GLY A 1067 -6.14 4.96 50.90
CA GLY A 1067 -5.59 3.98 51.83
C GLY A 1067 -6.10 2.54 51.71
N SER A 1068 -5.39 1.73 50.89
CA SER A 1068 -4.81 0.41 51.23
C SER A 1068 -5.67 -0.59 52.04
N ARG A 1069 -5.81 -1.88 51.72
CA ARG A 1069 -4.73 -2.88 51.56
C ARG A 1069 -5.38 -4.29 51.46
N ILE A 1070 -4.68 -5.21 50.80
CA ILE A 1070 -4.62 -6.67 51.03
C ILE A 1070 -5.69 -7.57 50.36
N SER A 1071 -5.27 -8.07 49.19
CA SER A 1071 -5.23 -9.49 48.77
C SER A 1071 -6.03 -10.56 49.54
N ARG A 1072 -6.85 -11.32 48.80
CA ARG A 1072 -6.58 -12.74 48.47
C ARG A 1072 -7.61 -13.31 47.50
N ALA A 1073 -7.11 -13.99 46.48
CA ALA A 1073 -7.87 -14.89 45.62
C ALA A 1073 -8.47 -16.03 46.45
N SER A 1074 -9.72 -16.41 46.19
CA SER A 1074 -10.22 -17.78 46.22
C SER A 1074 -11.62 -17.87 45.60
N ARG A 1075 -11.82 -18.98 44.88
CA ARG A 1075 -12.99 -19.39 44.11
C ARG A 1075 -14.28 -19.51 44.95
N ALA A 1076 -15.38 -19.54 44.17
CA ALA A 1076 -16.69 -20.15 44.42
C ALA A 1076 -17.76 -19.30 45.16
N SER A 1077 -18.71 -18.85 44.33
CA SER A 1077 -20.16 -18.67 44.52
C SER A 1077 -20.74 -18.53 45.93
N MET A 1078 -21.42 -17.40 46.17
CA MET A 1078 -22.84 -17.35 46.59
C MET A 1078 -23.34 -15.89 46.70
N ALA A 1079 -24.58 -15.70 46.25
CA ALA A 1079 -25.32 -14.44 46.11
C ALA A 1079 -25.64 -13.71 47.44
N THR A 1080 -25.86 -12.39 47.39
CA THR A 1080 -27.20 -11.76 47.55
C THR A 1080 -27.18 -10.21 47.53
N VAL A 1081 -27.95 -9.67 46.57
CA VAL A 1081 -28.80 -8.45 46.61
C VAL A 1081 -28.14 -7.05 46.57
N ARG A 1082 -27.99 -6.54 45.35
CA ARG A 1082 -28.66 -5.32 44.86
C ARG A 1082 -29.11 -5.58 43.42
N GLY A 1083 -30.33 -6.07 43.26
CA GLY A 1083 -31.01 -6.17 41.96
C GLY A 1083 -31.61 -4.82 41.58
N GLY A 1084 -31.51 -4.46 40.31
CA GLY A 1084 -32.11 -3.24 39.78
C GLY A 1084 -31.81 -2.90 38.32
N GLU A 1085 -30.79 -3.49 37.67
CA GLU A 1085 -30.42 -3.11 36.29
C GLU A 1085 -30.23 -4.30 35.31
N GLU A 1086 -30.33 -5.56 35.76
CA GLU A 1086 -30.22 -6.76 34.88
C GLU A 1086 -31.56 -7.20 34.24
N ASN A 1087 -32.69 -6.53 34.57
CA ASN A 1087 -34.02 -6.92 34.09
C ASN A 1087 -34.50 -6.11 32.86
N ASP A 1088 -33.65 -5.28 32.25
CA ASP A 1088 -34.11 -4.28 31.29
C ASP A 1088 -34.25 -4.80 29.84
N VAL A 1089 -33.62 -5.92 29.47
CA VAL A 1089 -33.67 -6.49 28.09
C VAL A 1089 -34.24 -7.93 28.00
N GLU A 1090 -34.61 -8.53 29.14
CA GLU A 1090 -35.01 -9.95 29.26
C GLU A 1090 -36.16 -10.37 28.33
N GLU A 1091 -37.16 -9.50 28.12
CA GLU A 1091 -38.31 -9.78 27.23
C GLU A 1091 -37.90 -9.93 25.76
N LEU A 1092 -37.00 -9.05 25.28
CA LEU A 1092 -36.52 -9.07 23.90
C LEU A 1092 -35.47 -10.17 23.70
N GLU A 1093 -34.62 -10.40 24.69
CA GLU A 1093 -33.66 -11.49 24.70
C GLU A 1093 -34.37 -12.84 24.52
N MET A 1094 -35.43 -13.13 25.30
CA MET A 1094 -36.22 -14.35 25.13
C MET A 1094 -36.83 -14.49 23.72
N LEU A 1095 -37.30 -13.40 23.12
CA LEU A 1095 -37.85 -13.40 21.75
C LEU A 1095 -36.75 -13.74 20.73
N LEU A 1096 -35.60 -13.09 20.81
CA LEU A 1096 -34.49 -13.26 19.88
C LEU A 1096 -33.83 -14.65 20.04
N GLU A 1097 -33.67 -15.14 21.27
CA GLU A 1097 -33.17 -16.49 21.55
C GLU A 1097 -34.04 -17.57 20.91
N ALA A 1098 -35.37 -17.44 20.98
CA ALA A 1098 -36.29 -18.41 20.37
C ALA A 1098 -36.07 -18.53 18.85
N TYR A 1099 -35.92 -17.40 18.15
CA TYR A 1099 -35.65 -17.39 16.70
C TYR A 1099 -34.21 -17.76 16.36
N PHE A 1100 -33.24 -17.44 17.22
CA PHE A 1100 -31.86 -17.90 17.10
C PHE A 1100 -31.78 -19.43 17.17
N MET A 1101 -32.45 -20.05 18.13
CA MET A 1101 -32.52 -21.51 18.25
C MET A 1101 -33.22 -22.15 17.04
N GLN A 1102 -34.25 -21.51 16.48
CA GLN A 1102 -34.94 -22.00 15.29
C GLN A 1102 -34.05 -21.95 14.03
N ILE A 1103 -33.32 -20.85 13.82
CA ILE A 1103 -32.45 -20.69 12.65
C ILE A 1103 -31.19 -21.56 12.78
N ASP A 1104 -30.64 -21.71 13.99
CA ASP A 1104 -29.52 -22.62 14.26
C ASP A 1104 -29.94 -24.09 14.07
N GLY A 1105 -31.15 -24.46 14.50
CA GLY A 1105 -31.72 -25.77 14.19
C GLY A 1105 -31.84 -26.03 12.68
N THR A 1106 -32.18 -25.01 11.90
CA THR A 1106 -32.22 -25.08 10.43
C THR A 1106 -30.82 -25.23 9.84
N LEU A 1107 -29.83 -24.51 10.38
CA LEU A 1107 -28.42 -24.59 9.96
C LEU A 1107 -27.83 -25.98 10.25
N ASN A 1108 -28.08 -26.53 11.43
CA ASN A 1108 -27.62 -27.86 11.84
C ASN A 1108 -28.20 -28.94 10.92
N ARG A 1109 -29.47 -28.81 10.51
CA ARG A 1109 -30.12 -29.71 9.55
C ARG A 1109 -29.44 -29.66 8.17
N LEU A 1110 -29.12 -28.46 7.67
CA LEU A 1110 -28.38 -28.29 6.40
C LEU A 1110 -26.93 -28.82 6.49
N THR A 1111 -26.29 -28.65 7.64
CA THR A 1111 -24.93 -29.15 7.89
C THR A 1111 -24.91 -30.68 7.90
N THR A 1112 -25.89 -31.31 8.55
CA THR A 1112 -26.07 -32.77 8.52
C THR A 1112 -26.31 -33.28 7.09
N LEU A 1113 -27.14 -32.58 6.31
CA LEU A 1113 -27.38 -32.93 4.90
C LEU A 1113 -26.12 -32.81 4.04
N ARG A 1114 -25.27 -31.82 4.32
CA ARG A 1114 -23.98 -31.65 3.67
C ARG A 1114 -23.03 -32.79 3.97
N GLU A 1115 -22.89 -33.16 5.25
CA GLU A 1115 -22.07 -34.30 5.64
C GLU A 1115 -22.53 -35.58 4.94
N TYR A 1116 -23.85 -35.79 4.79
CA TYR A 1116 -24.38 -36.95 4.08
C TYR A 1116 -24.04 -36.95 2.57
N ILE A 1117 -24.08 -35.79 1.91
CA ILE A 1117 -23.63 -35.64 0.51
C ILE A 1117 -22.13 -35.93 0.40
N ASP A 1118 -21.31 -35.34 1.27
CA ASP A 1118 -19.85 -35.48 1.22
C ASP A 1118 -19.43 -36.94 1.51
N ASN A 1119 -20.07 -37.62 2.47
CA ASN A 1119 -19.89 -39.06 2.72
C ASN A 1119 -20.26 -39.93 1.50
N THR A 1120 -21.32 -39.57 0.78
CA THR A 1120 -21.75 -40.30 -0.43
C THR A 1120 -20.77 -40.06 -1.59
N GLU A 1121 -20.22 -38.85 -1.70
CA GLU A 1121 -19.17 -38.50 -2.66
C GLU A 1121 -17.90 -39.33 -2.43
N ASP A 1122 -17.46 -39.46 -1.18
CA ASP A 1122 -16.32 -40.30 -0.81
C ASP A 1122 -16.55 -41.79 -1.16
N TYR A 1123 -17.74 -42.31 -0.89
CA TYR A 1123 -18.11 -43.68 -1.28
C TYR A 1123 -18.06 -43.89 -2.81
N ILE A 1124 -18.53 -42.91 -3.59
CA ILE A 1124 -18.51 -42.97 -5.05
C ILE A 1124 -17.08 -42.87 -5.59
N ASN A 1125 -16.24 -42.02 -4.99
CA ASN A 1125 -14.83 -41.91 -5.36
C ASN A 1125 -14.11 -43.24 -5.14
N ILE A 1126 -14.37 -43.92 -4.01
CA ILE A 1126 -13.84 -45.26 -3.74
C ILE A 1126 -14.32 -46.29 -4.80
N GLN A 1127 -15.59 -46.25 -5.21
CA GLN A 1127 -16.14 -47.13 -6.25
C GLN A 1127 -15.54 -46.84 -7.64
N LEU A 1128 -15.37 -45.57 -7.99
CA LEU A 1128 -14.76 -45.16 -9.25
C LEU A 1128 -13.29 -45.57 -9.34
N ASP A 1129 -12.55 -45.45 -8.24
CA ASP A 1129 -11.16 -45.90 -8.17
C ASP A 1129 -11.06 -47.43 -8.26
N ASN A 1130 -12.01 -48.16 -7.67
CA ASN A 1130 -12.10 -49.60 -7.87
C ASN A 1130 -12.34 -49.98 -9.34
N HIS A 1131 -13.24 -49.27 -10.03
CA HIS A 1131 -13.47 -49.48 -11.47
C HIS A 1131 -12.28 -49.11 -12.34
N ARG A 1132 -11.57 -48.02 -12.02
CA ARG A 1132 -10.31 -47.63 -12.68
C ARG A 1132 -9.25 -48.71 -12.51
N ASN A 1133 -9.10 -49.25 -11.30
CA ASN A 1133 -8.17 -50.35 -11.02
C ASN A 1133 -8.50 -51.61 -11.84
N GLN A 1134 -9.80 -51.93 -12.03
CA GLN A 1134 -10.21 -53.04 -12.91
C GLN A 1134 -9.86 -52.78 -14.39
N LEU A 1135 -10.04 -51.56 -14.87
CA LEU A 1135 -9.69 -51.18 -16.25
C LEU A 1135 -8.18 -51.26 -16.47
N ILE A 1136 -7.37 -50.77 -15.53
CA ILE A 1136 -5.90 -50.85 -15.59
C ILE A 1136 -5.43 -52.31 -15.62
N GLN A 1137 -6.06 -53.18 -14.84
CA GLN A 1137 -5.78 -54.63 -14.88
C GLN A 1137 -6.07 -55.21 -16.28
N LEU A 1138 -7.20 -54.85 -16.89
CA LEU A 1138 -7.58 -55.32 -18.22
C LEU A 1138 -6.64 -54.78 -19.32
N GLU A 1139 -6.21 -53.52 -19.20
CA GLU A 1139 -5.24 -52.90 -20.10
C GLU A 1139 -3.86 -53.58 -20.03
N LEU A 1140 -3.41 -53.95 -18.82
CA LEU A 1140 -2.15 -54.68 -18.62
C LEU A 1140 -2.17 -56.05 -19.34
N PHE A 1141 -3.31 -56.75 -19.30
CA PHE A 1141 -3.50 -58.02 -20.03
C PHE A 1141 -3.43 -57.82 -21.55
N LEU A 1142 -4.19 -56.85 -22.09
CA LEU A 1142 -4.24 -56.57 -23.52
C LEU A 1142 -2.88 -56.11 -24.07
N SER A 1143 -2.19 -55.24 -23.32
CA SER A 1143 -0.87 -54.72 -23.69
C SER A 1143 0.19 -55.83 -23.71
N SER A 1144 0.19 -56.71 -22.69
CA SER A 1144 1.09 -57.86 -22.65
C SER A 1144 0.88 -58.81 -23.84
N GLY A 1145 -0.38 -59.05 -24.22
CA GLY A 1145 -0.71 -59.87 -25.38
C GLY A 1145 -0.25 -59.24 -26.71
N THR A 1146 -0.41 -57.92 -26.83
CA THR A 1146 0.01 -57.15 -28.00
C THR A 1146 1.51 -57.18 -28.20
N VAL A 1147 2.30 -57.07 -27.13
CA VAL A 1147 3.76 -57.18 -27.18
C VAL A 1147 4.19 -58.56 -27.68
N CYS A 1148 3.61 -59.65 -27.14
CA CYS A 1148 3.93 -61.00 -27.59
C CYS A 1148 3.56 -61.25 -29.07
N LEU A 1149 2.39 -60.76 -29.52
CA LEU A 1149 1.98 -60.85 -30.93
C LEU A 1149 2.89 -60.03 -31.85
N SER A 1150 3.39 -58.89 -31.39
CA SER A 1150 4.32 -58.05 -32.15
C SER A 1150 5.68 -58.72 -32.34
N ILE A 1151 6.21 -59.39 -31.31
CA ILE A 1151 7.46 -60.16 -31.40
C ILE A 1151 7.30 -61.33 -32.40
N TYR A 1152 6.20 -62.06 -32.32
CA TYR A 1152 5.89 -63.13 -33.26
C TYR A 1152 5.79 -62.61 -34.71
N SER A 1153 5.11 -61.49 -34.90
CA SER A 1153 4.92 -60.86 -36.21
C SER A 1153 6.24 -60.32 -36.79
N LEU A 1154 7.14 -59.80 -35.95
CA LEU A 1154 8.46 -59.34 -36.37
C LEU A 1154 9.30 -60.48 -36.93
N VAL A 1155 9.35 -61.61 -36.22
CA VAL A 1155 10.10 -62.80 -36.68
C VAL A 1155 9.48 -63.32 -37.98
N ALA A 1156 8.15 -63.47 -38.04
CA ALA A 1156 7.47 -63.86 -39.27
C ALA A 1156 7.73 -62.90 -40.43
N GLY A 1157 7.77 -61.59 -40.15
CA GLY A 1157 8.04 -60.53 -41.13
C GLY A 1157 9.46 -60.56 -41.69
N ILE A 1158 10.48 -60.79 -40.86
CA ILE A 1158 11.89 -60.89 -41.30
C ILE A 1158 12.07 -62.03 -42.31
N PHE A 1159 11.42 -63.18 -42.08
CA PHE A 1159 11.46 -64.32 -42.99
C PHE A 1159 10.48 -64.20 -44.18
N GLY A 1160 9.49 -63.30 -44.11
CA GLY A 1160 8.58 -62.97 -45.21
C GLY A 1160 9.17 -62.01 -46.24
N MET A 1161 10.29 -61.35 -45.92
CA MET A 1161 11.05 -60.55 -46.87
C MET A 1161 11.91 -61.49 -47.73
N ASN A 1162 11.79 -61.38 -49.05
CA ASN A 1162 12.36 -62.29 -50.05
C ASN A 1162 13.90 -62.16 -50.18
N ILE A 1163 14.61 -62.36 -49.07
CA ILE A 1163 16.07 -62.34 -48.97
C ILE A 1163 16.57 -63.71 -49.42
N PRO A 1164 17.45 -63.83 -50.43
CA PRO A 1164 17.95 -65.11 -50.89
C PRO A 1164 18.89 -65.73 -49.84
N TYR A 1165 18.45 -66.80 -49.18
CA TYR A 1165 19.26 -67.59 -48.24
C TYR A 1165 19.45 -69.03 -48.74
N THR A 1166 20.58 -69.64 -48.38
CA THR A 1166 21.14 -70.88 -48.96
C THR A 1166 20.41 -72.19 -48.62
N TRP A 1167 19.28 -72.13 -47.89
CA TRP A 1167 18.54 -73.31 -47.42
C TRP A 1167 17.18 -73.51 -48.13
N ASN A 1168 16.94 -72.81 -49.24
CA ASN A 1168 15.66 -72.88 -49.94
C ASN A 1168 15.50 -74.10 -50.87
N ASP A 1169 16.58 -74.87 -51.06
CA ASP A 1169 16.52 -76.16 -51.74
C ASP A 1169 16.35 -77.26 -50.66
N ASP A 1170 15.25 -78.01 -50.75
CA ASP A 1170 14.87 -79.18 -49.91
C ASP A 1170 14.60 -78.97 -48.40
N HIS A 1171 14.66 -77.76 -47.83
CA HIS A 1171 14.42 -77.54 -46.38
C HIS A 1171 13.17 -76.71 -46.02
N GLY A 1172 12.07 -76.84 -46.77
CA GLY A 1172 10.81 -76.12 -46.50
C GLY A 1172 10.15 -76.39 -45.12
N TYR A 1173 10.60 -77.40 -44.37
CA TYR A 1173 10.14 -77.68 -43.01
C TYR A 1173 10.77 -76.75 -41.96
N MET A 1174 11.93 -76.15 -42.23
CA MET A 1174 12.64 -75.31 -41.25
C MET A 1174 11.86 -74.04 -40.88
N PHE A 1175 11.21 -73.40 -41.86
CA PHE A 1175 10.34 -72.25 -41.60
C PHE A 1175 9.18 -72.60 -40.67
N LYS A 1176 8.57 -73.78 -40.83
CA LYS A 1176 7.51 -74.27 -39.93
C LYS A 1176 8.03 -74.41 -38.49
N TRP A 1177 9.24 -74.92 -38.31
CA TRP A 1177 9.86 -75.04 -36.98
C TRP A 1177 10.17 -73.69 -36.34
N VAL A 1178 10.68 -72.71 -37.11
CA VAL A 1178 10.94 -71.35 -36.60
C VAL A 1178 9.65 -70.69 -36.14
N VAL A 1179 8.57 -70.80 -36.92
CA VAL A 1179 7.26 -70.23 -36.57
C VAL A 1179 6.68 -70.92 -35.33
N ILE A 1180 6.74 -72.25 -35.25
CA ILE A 1180 6.24 -73.02 -34.09
C ILE A 1180 7.04 -72.67 -32.83
N PHE A 1181 8.38 -72.63 -32.90
CA PHE A 1181 9.24 -72.33 -31.76
C PHE A 1181 9.05 -70.89 -31.28
N THR A 1182 8.94 -69.93 -32.19
CA THR A 1182 8.68 -68.53 -31.86
C THR A 1182 7.30 -68.35 -31.22
N GLY A 1183 6.27 -69.04 -31.73
CA GLY A 1183 4.95 -69.04 -31.13
C GLY A 1183 4.94 -69.62 -29.71
N ALA A 1184 5.62 -70.74 -29.50
CA ALA A 1184 5.77 -71.35 -28.18
C ALA A 1184 6.53 -70.44 -27.20
N LEU A 1185 7.59 -69.79 -27.66
CA LEU A 1185 8.35 -68.83 -26.87
C LEU A 1185 7.48 -67.63 -26.46
N CYS A 1186 6.74 -67.04 -27.40
CA CYS A 1186 5.85 -65.89 -27.12
C CYS A 1186 4.73 -66.25 -26.13
N ALA A 1187 4.14 -67.44 -26.26
CA ALA A 1187 3.15 -67.94 -25.30
C ALA A 1187 3.76 -68.12 -23.90
N THR A 1188 4.99 -68.65 -23.83
CA THR A 1188 5.71 -68.83 -22.56
C THR A 1188 6.02 -67.48 -21.90
N VAL A 1189 6.49 -66.50 -22.68
CA VAL A 1189 6.75 -65.13 -22.20
C VAL A 1189 5.48 -64.46 -21.71
N PHE A 1190 4.35 -64.60 -22.42
CA PHE A 1190 3.06 -64.06 -21.98
C PHE A 1190 2.65 -64.67 -20.64
N VAL A 1191 2.74 -66.00 -20.48
CA VAL A 1191 2.44 -66.68 -19.21
C VAL A 1191 3.36 -66.20 -18.10
N LEU A 1192 4.67 -66.04 -18.35
CA LEU A 1192 5.61 -65.53 -17.35
C LEU A 1192 5.28 -64.10 -16.89
N ILE A 1193 4.91 -63.21 -17.81
CA ILE A 1193 4.52 -61.83 -17.49
C ILE A 1193 3.26 -61.83 -16.61
N ILE A 1194 2.24 -62.60 -16.98
CA ILE A 1194 0.99 -62.69 -16.21
C ILE A 1194 1.21 -63.35 -14.84
N SER A 1195 2.00 -64.42 -14.78
CA SER A 1195 2.35 -65.09 -13.52
C SER A 1195 3.15 -64.18 -12.59
N TYR A 1196 4.07 -63.37 -13.14
CA TYR A 1196 4.81 -62.37 -12.38
C TYR A 1196 3.89 -61.26 -11.87
N ALA A 1197 2.99 -60.75 -12.71
CA ALA A 1197 2.00 -59.74 -12.34
C ALA A 1197 1.08 -60.23 -11.22
N ARG A 1198 0.65 -61.49 -11.27
CA ARG A 1198 -0.12 -62.14 -10.18
C ARG A 1198 0.70 -62.30 -8.90
N TYR A 1199 1.96 -62.75 -9.00
CA TYR A 1199 2.83 -62.91 -7.83
C TYR A 1199 3.06 -61.58 -7.09
N LYS A 1200 3.15 -60.47 -7.84
CA LYS A 1200 3.30 -59.12 -7.28
C LYS A 1200 1.98 -58.47 -6.85
N GLY A 1201 0.84 -59.17 -6.98
CA GLY A 1201 -0.48 -58.67 -6.58
C GLY A 1201 -1.04 -57.56 -7.48
N LEU A 1202 -0.47 -57.37 -8.69
CA LEU A 1202 -0.91 -56.34 -9.64
C LEU A 1202 -2.19 -56.74 -10.38
N VAL A 1203 -2.46 -58.05 -10.45
CA VAL A 1203 -3.66 -58.65 -11.02
C VAL A 1203 -4.29 -59.52 -9.95
N GLY A 1204 -5.60 -59.36 -9.72
CA GLY A 1204 -6.34 -60.16 -8.74
C GLY A 1204 -6.12 -61.67 -8.95
N SER A 1205 -6.03 -62.42 -7.84
CA SER A 1205 -5.80 -63.87 -7.85
C SER A 1205 -6.85 -64.63 -8.64
#